data_AF-A0A3P7LXU3-F1
#
_entry.id   AF-A0A3P7LXU3-F1
#
_cell.length_a   1.000
_cell.length_b   1.000
_cell.length_c   1.000
_cell.angle_alpha   90.00
_cell.angle_beta   90.00
_cell.angle_gamma   90.00
#
_symmetry.space_group_name_H-M   'P 1'
#
loop_
_entity.id
_entity.type
_entity.pdbx_description
1 polymer ?
#
loop_
_entity_poly.entity_id
_entity_poly.type
_entity_poly.pdbx_seq_one_letter_code
_entity_poly.pdbx_strand_id
1 'polypeptide(L)'
;MESLWRIIIVLAFPGVTDSAVSKKSVITSLHAKWPQTSFIAETSEFMAQESDGLFWAYIDEIVEKVSVEEWHTYSDARQYDLSVRLAGSLLKETRVNILKFALSLRAHSPTVLLFQSLGSEKKESCTAFADVHGTITCDVNDLETIIGNSIRHVFLFLCSSAPTVYSIDHVYPATKEHNVTLIIYGELATAPWRKFHLAAKALSRSGKVKYILRHFVKDVRDDKLLLSGYGVELAIKSTEYKAVDDSNTIIDKVAVEKTSEEYMDSEEDNFGFNFSALRRLHDGLKESIEQFRLHLLERDELTPLKVWQVQELSYQAAQRVIQAGPQKALTILMDSSQNFPLAARSLSQQIVRKEFTYEITANQEQLMEYGISEGESALFINGMMVDVDALDVFQLLDMLKQEEKLANGFFRMGIKNEYLSMLMDLELSNERVSYALDFRPASPEYLNNLDTDKQYRQWANSVGLLLQPYFPGMLRPIARNLFTLIFVVDPSQRETRNLLQYALRFYAHEIPVRLGIVFVANDEEDITGFDDASVAMLNLYNFVKVNSGIQKALNVLIEVLNGKENSLSPKDVLQYFQVEYSNYDPNDVFGGNSEYDNGRSIGHKFLRDSGLGFTPKVLLNGIILDDSGITGDRFEETVMMEIMRVTSRLQKAVMEKRLRDQDNVMNWILSQ
;
A
#
# COMPACT_ATOMS: atom_id res chain seq x y z
N MET A 1 -45.05 9.34 -64.18
CA MET A 1 -44.92 10.66 -63.51
C MET A 1 -44.69 10.59 -62.00
N GLU A 2 -44.72 9.41 -61.35
CA GLU A 2 -44.39 9.28 -59.92
C GLU A 2 -42.88 9.17 -59.61
N SER A 3 -42.05 8.89 -60.61
CA SER A 3 -40.58 8.77 -60.44
C SER A 3 -39.88 10.13 -60.30
N LEU A 4 -40.42 11.19 -60.91
CA LEU A 4 -39.83 12.55 -60.87
C LEU A 4 -40.08 13.29 -59.56
N TRP A 5 -41.17 12.99 -58.85
CA TRP A 5 -41.47 13.59 -57.55
C TRP A 5 -40.62 13.02 -56.40
N ARG A 6 -40.21 11.75 -56.50
CA ARG A 6 -39.33 11.13 -55.49
C ARG A 6 -37.90 11.66 -55.54
N ILE A 7 -37.42 12.09 -56.71
CA ILE A 7 -36.07 12.65 -56.86
C ILE A 7 -36.00 14.08 -56.30
N ILE A 8 -37.09 14.86 -56.38
CA ILE A 8 -37.15 16.23 -55.83
C ILE A 8 -37.25 16.22 -54.29
N ILE A 9 -37.90 15.20 -53.69
CA ILE A 9 -38.01 15.08 -52.23
C ILE A 9 -36.68 14.64 -51.58
N VAL A 10 -35.81 13.92 -52.30
CA VAL A 10 -34.48 13.50 -51.77
C VAL A 10 -33.43 14.61 -51.89
N LEU A 11 -33.60 15.57 -52.80
CA LEU A 11 -32.71 16.73 -52.95
C LEU A 11 -33.10 17.94 -52.07
N ALA A 12 -34.16 17.83 -51.27
CA ALA A 12 -34.64 18.88 -50.38
C ALA A 12 -34.52 18.51 -48.88
N PHE A 13 -33.53 17.68 -48.53
CA PHE A 13 -33.01 17.70 -47.15
C PHE A 13 -31.99 18.85 -47.07
N PRO A 14 -32.28 19.96 -46.39
CA PRO A 14 -31.23 20.88 -46.01
C PRO A 14 -30.27 20.06 -45.15
N GLY A 15 -29.02 19.94 -45.62
CA GLY A 15 -27.95 19.49 -44.74
C GLY A 15 -27.99 20.40 -43.53
N VAL A 16 -28.29 19.82 -42.38
CA VAL A 16 -27.99 20.45 -41.09
C VAL A 16 -26.48 20.52 -41.05
N THR A 17 -25.93 21.56 -41.65
CA THR A 17 -24.62 22.07 -41.27
C THR A 17 -24.82 22.54 -39.85
N ASP A 18 -24.46 21.66 -38.93
CA ASP A 18 -24.31 22.00 -37.53
C ASP A 18 -23.16 23.01 -37.49
N SER A 19 -23.49 24.28 -37.74
CA SER A 19 -22.59 25.40 -37.54
C SER A 19 -22.48 25.59 -36.04
N ALA A 20 -21.76 24.66 -35.40
CA ALA A 20 -21.32 24.79 -34.05
C ALA A 20 -20.53 26.10 -33.98
N VAL A 21 -21.12 27.10 -33.34
CA VAL A 21 -20.38 28.26 -32.84
C VAL A 21 -19.26 27.69 -31.98
N SER A 22 -18.06 27.60 -32.56
CA SER A 22 -16.88 27.04 -31.93
C SER A 22 -16.52 27.93 -30.75
N LYS A 23 -17.11 27.65 -29.57
CA LYS A 23 -16.55 28.06 -28.29
C LYS A 23 -15.10 27.61 -28.30
N LYS A 24 -14.15 28.55 -28.18
CA LYS A 24 -12.72 28.23 -28.13
C LYS A 24 -12.49 27.30 -26.95
N SER A 25 -12.31 26.00 -27.21
CA SER A 25 -12.07 25.00 -26.18
C SER A 25 -10.59 24.66 -26.10
N VAL A 26 -10.10 24.44 -24.88
CA VAL A 26 -8.76 23.89 -24.64
C VAL A 26 -8.92 22.39 -24.49
N ILE A 27 -8.33 21.63 -25.41
CA ILE A 27 -8.37 20.16 -25.40
C ILE A 27 -6.98 19.66 -25.01
N THR A 28 -6.94 18.76 -24.02
CA THR A 28 -5.70 18.11 -23.58
C THR A 28 -5.88 16.60 -23.64
N SER A 29 -4.85 15.89 -24.11
CA SER A 29 -4.83 14.42 -24.16
C SER A 29 -3.50 13.90 -23.63
N LEU A 30 -3.57 12.84 -22.83
CA LEU A 30 -2.39 12.16 -22.29
C LEU A 30 -2.16 10.85 -23.04
N HIS A 31 -0.98 10.70 -23.62
CA HIS A 31 -0.59 9.49 -24.34
C HIS A 31 0.50 8.74 -23.59
N ALA A 32 0.38 7.42 -23.53
CA ALA A 32 1.42 6.54 -23.03
C ALA A 32 2.61 6.49 -24.00
N LYS A 33 3.76 6.00 -23.50
CA LYS A 33 4.94 5.74 -24.34
C LYS A 33 4.81 4.47 -25.18
N TRP A 34 3.86 3.61 -24.85
CA TRP A 34 3.65 2.32 -25.48
C TRP A 34 2.38 2.32 -26.36
N PRO A 35 2.31 1.38 -27.33
CA PRO A 35 1.18 1.28 -28.24
C PRO A 35 -0.07 0.70 -27.58
N GLN A 36 -1.20 0.80 -28.27
CA GLN A 36 -2.48 0.28 -27.80
C GLN A 36 -2.43 -1.24 -27.57
N THR A 37 -2.85 -1.66 -26.37
CA THR A 37 -2.97 -3.08 -25.98
C THR A 37 -4.37 -3.63 -26.29
N SER A 38 -4.48 -4.95 -26.40
CA SER A 38 -5.76 -5.61 -26.73
C SER A 38 -6.66 -5.74 -25.50
N PHE A 39 -7.95 -5.38 -25.65
CA PHE A 39 -8.93 -5.47 -24.56
C PHE A 39 -9.16 -6.90 -24.07
N ILE A 40 -9.03 -7.91 -24.94
CA ILE A 40 -9.19 -9.32 -24.56
C ILE A 40 -8.04 -9.79 -23.66
N ALA A 41 -6.82 -9.30 -23.92
CA ALA A 41 -5.64 -9.57 -23.10
C ALA A 41 -5.69 -8.82 -21.77
N GLU A 42 -6.12 -7.55 -21.77
CA GLU A 42 -6.34 -6.80 -20.53
C GLU A 42 -7.44 -7.44 -19.65
N THR A 43 -8.48 -7.99 -20.28
CA THR A 43 -9.54 -8.72 -19.58
C THR A 43 -9.03 -10.02 -18.98
N SER A 44 -8.17 -10.77 -19.70
CA SER A 44 -7.57 -11.98 -19.12
C SER A 44 -6.68 -11.65 -17.92
N GLU A 45 -5.88 -10.59 -17.98
CA GLU A 45 -5.07 -10.17 -16.83
C GLU A 45 -5.91 -9.71 -15.63
N PHE A 46 -7.06 -9.07 -15.86
CA PHE A 46 -8.03 -8.80 -14.79
C PHE A 46 -8.51 -10.11 -14.14
N MET A 47 -8.84 -11.13 -14.93
CA MET A 47 -9.29 -12.43 -14.42
C MET A 47 -8.20 -13.14 -13.62
N ALA A 48 -6.94 -13.03 -14.04
CA ALA A 48 -5.82 -13.61 -13.33
C ALA A 48 -5.62 -13.01 -11.94
N GLN A 49 -5.78 -11.69 -11.79
CA GLN A 49 -5.73 -11.05 -10.47
C GLN A 49 -6.78 -11.59 -9.50
N GLU A 50 -7.94 -12.04 -10.01
CA GLU A 50 -8.96 -12.69 -9.18
C GLU A 50 -8.55 -14.11 -8.79
N SER A 51 -8.18 -14.92 -9.79
CA SER A 51 -7.60 -16.25 -9.59
C SER A 51 -7.06 -16.81 -10.91
N ASP A 52 -5.97 -17.57 -10.82
CA ASP A 52 -5.42 -18.33 -11.95
C ASP A 52 -6.46 -19.27 -12.59
N GLY A 53 -7.37 -19.82 -11.78
CA GLY A 53 -8.46 -20.66 -12.28
C GLY A 53 -9.44 -19.92 -13.20
N LEU A 54 -9.78 -18.67 -12.87
CA LEU A 54 -10.64 -17.81 -13.70
C LEU A 54 -9.93 -17.37 -14.97
N PHE A 55 -8.61 -17.11 -14.91
CA PHE A 55 -7.82 -16.84 -16.11
C PHE A 55 -7.96 -17.97 -17.13
N TRP A 56 -7.70 -19.23 -16.71
CA TRP A 56 -7.80 -20.37 -17.62
C TRP A 56 -9.22 -20.67 -18.07
N ALA A 57 -10.23 -20.46 -17.22
CA ALA A 57 -11.63 -20.56 -17.61
C ALA A 57 -12.01 -19.52 -18.68
N TYR A 58 -11.49 -18.30 -18.58
CA TYR A 58 -11.71 -17.25 -19.57
C TYR A 58 -11.04 -17.59 -20.91
N ILE A 59 -9.81 -18.13 -20.88
CA ILE A 59 -9.13 -18.61 -22.08
C ILE A 59 -9.93 -19.72 -22.77
N ASP A 60 -10.53 -20.64 -22.00
CA ASP A 60 -11.37 -21.72 -22.54
C ASP A 60 -12.62 -21.17 -23.24
N GLU A 61 -13.28 -20.19 -22.62
CA GLU A 61 -14.42 -19.48 -23.20
C GLU A 61 -14.07 -18.78 -24.52
N ILE A 62 -12.87 -18.20 -24.62
CA ILE A 62 -12.37 -17.60 -25.87
C ILE A 62 -12.23 -18.65 -26.97
N VAL A 63 -11.67 -19.82 -26.64
CA VAL A 63 -11.45 -20.90 -27.61
C VAL A 63 -12.79 -21.44 -28.12
N GLU A 64 -13.79 -21.56 -27.26
CA GLU A 64 -15.11 -22.11 -27.60
C GLU A 64 -16.02 -21.11 -28.34
N LYS A 65 -16.06 -19.85 -27.91
CA LYS A 65 -17.07 -18.88 -28.37
C LYS A 65 -16.59 -17.89 -29.43
N VAL A 66 -15.28 -17.68 -29.57
CA VAL A 66 -14.76 -16.72 -30.55
C VAL A 66 -14.47 -17.43 -31.87
N SER A 67 -15.02 -16.91 -32.97
CA SER A 67 -14.64 -17.36 -34.32
C SER A 67 -13.32 -16.69 -34.72
N VAL A 68 -12.34 -17.52 -35.11
CA VAL A 68 -11.00 -17.05 -35.52
C VAL A 68 -11.06 -16.24 -36.81
N GLU A 69 -11.95 -16.62 -37.72
CA GLU A 69 -12.08 -15.98 -39.04
C GLU A 69 -12.67 -14.57 -38.92
N GLU A 70 -13.55 -14.36 -37.95
CA GLU A 70 -14.19 -13.06 -37.73
C GLU A 70 -13.34 -12.12 -36.87
N TRP A 71 -12.44 -12.64 -36.04
CA TRP A 71 -11.68 -11.85 -35.05
C TRP A 71 -10.95 -10.66 -35.68
N HIS A 72 -10.29 -10.87 -36.83
CA HIS A 72 -9.55 -9.83 -37.54
C HIS A 72 -10.43 -8.72 -38.14
N THR A 73 -11.75 -8.93 -38.21
CA THR A 73 -12.71 -7.95 -38.75
C THR A 73 -13.38 -7.09 -37.68
N TYR A 74 -13.12 -7.37 -36.39
CA TYR A 74 -13.79 -6.69 -35.29
C TYR A 74 -13.18 -5.32 -35.01
N SER A 75 -14.04 -4.32 -34.83
CA SER A 75 -13.64 -3.01 -34.32
C SER A 75 -13.29 -3.09 -32.83
N ASP A 76 -12.48 -2.15 -32.34
CA ASP A 76 -12.09 -2.04 -30.93
C ASP A 76 -13.31 -2.07 -29.98
N ALA A 77 -14.40 -1.39 -30.35
CA ALA A 77 -15.65 -1.40 -29.59
C ALA A 77 -16.30 -2.79 -29.52
N ARG A 78 -16.30 -3.52 -30.64
CA ARG A 78 -16.84 -4.89 -30.68
C ARG A 78 -15.95 -5.87 -29.92
N GLN A 79 -14.62 -5.68 -29.95
CA GLN A 79 -13.69 -6.46 -29.14
C GLN A 79 -13.92 -6.24 -27.65
N TYR A 80 -14.14 -5.00 -27.22
CA TYR A 80 -14.50 -4.66 -25.85
C TYR A 80 -15.84 -5.29 -25.42
N ASP A 81 -16.89 -5.13 -26.23
CA ASP A 81 -18.21 -5.71 -25.90
C ASP A 81 -18.14 -7.23 -25.79
N LEU A 82 -17.37 -7.88 -26.67
CA LEU A 82 -17.16 -9.32 -26.62
C LEU A 82 -16.35 -9.73 -25.40
N SER A 83 -15.28 -9.01 -25.05
CA SER A 83 -14.46 -9.34 -23.88
C SER A 83 -15.26 -9.24 -22.58
N VAL A 84 -16.09 -8.20 -22.44
CA VAL A 84 -17.00 -8.00 -21.30
C VAL A 84 -18.09 -9.07 -21.26
N ARG A 85 -18.65 -9.48 -22.42
CA ARG A 85 -19.67 -10.55 -22.48
C ARG A 85 -19.09 -11.91 -22.08
N LEU A 86 -17.90 -12.25 -22.56
CA LEU A 86 -17.19 -13.49 -22.18
C LEU A 86 -16.80 -13.47 -20.70
N ALA A 87 -16.39 -12.31 -20.18
CA ALA A 87 -16.11 -12.15 -18.76
C ALA A 87 -17.38 -12.31 -17.90
N GLY A 88 -18.51 -11.80 -18.38
CA GLY A 88 -19.80 -11.83 -17.69
C GLY A 88 -20.43 -13.21 -17.55
N SER A 89 -20.00 -14.23 -18.33
CA SER A 89 -20.42 -15.62 -18.08
C SER A 89 -19.73 -16.25 -16.86
N LEU A 90 -18.55 -15.72 -16.49
CA LEU A 90 -17.73 -16.24 -15.39
C LEU A 90 -17.85 -15.39 -14.11
N LEU A 91 -18.10 -14.09 -14.26
CA LEU A 91 -18.17 -13.13 -13.17
C LEU A 91 -19.61 -12.75 -12.78
N LYS A 92 -19.77 -12.29 -11.53
CA LYS A 92 -21.01 -11.65 -11.07
C LYS A 92 -21.14 -10.24 -11.66
N GLU A 93 -22.38 -9.74 -11.76
CA GLU A 93 -22.69 -8.42 -12.32
C GLU A 93 -21.91 -7.26 -11.66
N THR A 94 -21.76 -7.29 -10.33
CA THR A 94 -20.97 -6.31 -9.57
C THR A 94 -19.51 -6.26 -10.04
N ARG A 95 -18.89 -7.43 -10.19
CA ARG A 95 -17.50 -7.55 -10.63
C ARG A 95 -17.33 -7.19 -12.11
N VAL A 96 -18.34 -7.42 -12.95
CA VAL A 96 -18.35 -6.96 -14.34
C VAL A 96 -18.31 -5.43 -14.42
N ASN A 97 -19.00 -4.73 -13.53
CA ASN A 97 -18.93 -3.26 -13.50
C ASN A 97 -17.54 -2.76 -13.08
N ILE A 98 -16.89 -3.44 -12.13
CA ILE A 98 -15.50 -3.17 -11.75
C ILE A 98 -14.54 -3.45 -12.94
N LEU A 99 -14.78 -4.53 -13.69
CA LEU A 99 -14.03 -4.83 -14.92
C LEU A 99 -14.17 -3.71 -15.96
N LYS A 100 -15.39 -3.23 -16.22
CA LYS A 100 -15.63 -2.11 -17.16
C LYS A 100 -14.87 -0.86 -16.71
N PHE A 101 -14.82 -0.59 -15.41
CA PHE A 101 -14.06 0.52 -14.86
C PHE A 101 -12.55 0.32 -15.04
N ALA A 102 -12.03 -0.86 -14.74
CA ALA A 102 -10.61 -1.21 -14.95
C ALA A 102 -10.17 -1.11 -16.42
N LEU A 103 -11.03 -1.55 -17.36
CA LEU A 103 -10.79 -1.45 -18.80
C LEU A 103 -10.86 0.01 -19.29
N SER A 104 -11.70 0.84 -18.69
CA SER A 104 -11.76 2.28 -19.00
C SER A 104 -10.51 3.02 -18.53
N LEU A 105 -9.90 2.55 -17.43
CA LEU A 105 -8.63 3.03 -16.88
C LEU A 105 -7.39 2.44 -17.57
N ARG A 106 -7.57 1.38 -18.39
CA ARG A 106 -6.48 0.61 -18.99
C ARG A 106 -5.48 0.09 -17.94
N ALA A 107 -5.99 -0.28 -16.76
CA ALA A 107 -5.19 -0.64 -15.59
C ALA A 107 -4.25 -1.83 -15.83
N HIS A 108 -4.62 -2.76 -16.71
CA HIS A 108 -3.83 -3.95 -17.04
C HIS A 108 -2.98 -3.81 -18.31
N SER A 109 -3.03 -2.65 -18.99
CA SER A 109 -2.19 -2.39 -20.17
C SER A 109 -0.69 -2.54 -19.89
N PRO A 110 -0.13 -2.06 -18.75
CA PRO A 110 1.29 -2.24 -18.43
C PRO A 110 1.71 -3.70 -18.29
N THR A 111 0.83 -4.57 -17.77
CA THR A 111 1.09 -6.01 -17.64
C THR A 111 1.13 -6.68 -19.01
N VAL A 112 0.20 -6.35 -19.91
CA VAL A 112 0.21 -6.85 -21.28
C VAL A 112 1.47 -6.37 -22.02
N LEU A 113 1.88 -5.11 -21.80
CA LEU A 113 3.12 -4.57 -22.33
C LEU A 113 4.36 -5.33 -21.83
N LEU A 114 4.40 -5.70 -20.56
CA LEU A 114 5.50 -6.49 -20.00
C LEU A 114 5.67 -7.81 -20.78
N PHE A 115 4.58 -8.54 -21.01
CA PHE A 115 4.62 -9.78 -21.79
C PHE A 115 5.00 -9.54 -23.26
N GLN A 116 4.52 -8.45 -23.84
CA GLN A 116 4.89 -8.02 -25.18
C GLN A 116 6.40 -7.77 -25.30
N SER A 117 6.99 -7.05 -24.34
CA SER A 117 8.43 -6.77 -24.28
C SER A 117 9.23 -8.06 -24.15
N LEU A 118 8.84 -8.96 -23.25
CA LEU A 118 9.48 -10.27 -23.07
C LEU A 118 9.45 -11.12 -24.34
N GLY A 119 8.36 -11.07 -25.11
CA GLY A 119 8.26 -11.76 -26.40
C GLY A 119 9.15 -11.11 -27.47
N SER A 120 9.21 -9.78 -27.52
CA SER A 120 10.00 -9.04 -28.50
C SER A 120 11.53 -9.21 -28.34
N GLU A 121 12.01 -9.42 -27.10
CA GLU A 121 13.44 -9.69 -26.82
C GLU A 121 13.94 -10.99 -27.46
N LYS A 122 13.04 -11.96 -27.69
CA LYS A 122 13.38 -13.24 -28.32
C LYS A 122 13.68 -13.09 -29.82
N LYS A 123 13.32 -11.96 -30.45
CA LYS A 123 13.59 -11.59 -31.86
C LYS A 123 13.10 -12.62 -32.88
N GLU A 124 11.97 -13.26 -32.61
CA GLU A 124 11.38 -14.27 -33.49
C GLU A 124 10.41 -13.68 -34.51
N SER A 125 10.33 -14.32 -35.69
CA SER A 125 9.54 -13.81 -36.83
C SER A 125 8.11 -14.36 -36.90
N CYS A 126 7.72 -15.23 -35.97
CA CYS A 126 6.46 -15.97 -36.00
C CYS A 126 5.34 -15.20 -35.29
N THR A 127 4.08 -15.41 -35.73
CA THR A 127 2.91 -14.76 -35.12
C THR A 127 2.56 -15.35 -33.75
N ALA A 128 2.82 -16.64 -33.56
CA ALA A 128 2.84 -17.31 -32.26
C ALA A 128 4.00 -18.30 -32.25
N PHE A 129 4.63 -18.49 -31.09
CA PHE A 129 5.75 -19.42 -30.92
C PHE A 129 5.77 -19.99 -29.49
N ALA A 130 6.45 -21.11 -29.32
CA ALA A 130 6.63 -21.79 -28.04
C ALA A 130 8.12 -21.81 -27.66
N ASP A 131 8.43 -21.46 -26.41
CA ASP A 131 9.76 -21.58 -25.79
C ASP A 131 9.75 -22.76 -24.82
N VAL A 132 10.56 -23.78 -25.12
CA VAL A 132 10.78 -24.97 -24.29
C VAL A 132 12.24 -24.98 -23.86
N HIS A 133 12.51 -24.68 -22.58
CA HIS A 133 13.89 -24.70 -22.05
C HIS A 133 14.91 -23.92 -22.90
N GLY A 134 14.51 -22.76 -23.45
CA GLY A 134 15.36 -21.91 -24.29
C GLY A 134 15.39 -22.29 -25.77
N THR A 135 14.74 -23.38 -26.18
CA THR A 135 14.54 -23.74 -27.59
C THR A 135 13.19 -23.23 -28.08
N ILE A 136 13.22 -22.41 -29.14
CA ILE A 136 12.01 -21.77 -29.68
C ILE A 136 11.53 -22.55 -30.91
N THR A 137 10.22 -22.76 -31.00
CA THR A 137 9.57 -23.36 -32.18
C THR A 137 8.34 -22.57 -32.62
N CYS A 138 8.15 -22.49 -33.93
CA CYS A 138 6.98 -21.87 -34.56
C CYS A 138 5.96 -22.89 -35.07
N ASP A 139 6.29 -24.17 -35.04
CA ASP A 139 5.43 -25.26 -35.49
C ASP A 139 4.98 -26.16 -34.34
N VAL A 140 3.69 -26.45 -34.30
CA VAL A 140 3.07 -27.28 -33.25
C VAL A 140 3.54 -28.73 -33.32
N ASN A 141 3.84 -29.23 -34.52
CA ASN A 141 4.26 -30.62 -34.73
C ASN A 141 5.64 -30.90 -34.12
N ASP A 142 6.51 -29.87 -34.06
CA ASP A 142 7.86 -29.99 -33.49
C ASP A 142 7.85 -29.91 -31.97
N LEU A 143 6.71 -29.55 -31.36
CA LEU A 143 6.60 -29.40 -29.92
C LEU A 143 6.86 -30.72 -29.18
N GLU A 144 6.30 -31.83 -29.67
CA GLU A 144 6.46 -33.14 -29.04
C GLU A 144 7.90 -33.67 -29.15
N THR A 145 8.57 -33.41 -30.28
CA THR A 145 9.95 -33.85 -30.53
C THR A 145 10.94 -33.07 -29.68
N ILE A 146 10.75 -31.75 -29.56
CA ILE A 146 11.56 -30.87 -28.72
C ILE A 146 11.41 -31.24 -27.24
N ILE A 147 10.17 -31.42 -26.75
CA ILE A 147 9.94 -31.84 -25.35
C ILE A 147 10.60 -33.20 -25.07
N GLY A 148 10.50 -34.16 -25.99
CA GLY A 148 11.16 -35.46 -25.86
C GLY A 148 12.68 -35.37 -25.76
N ASN A 149 13.30 -34.48 -26.54
CA ASN A 149 14.73 -34.22 -26.49
C ASN A 149 15.14 -33.46 -25.22
N SER A 150 14.37 -32.46 -24.79
CA SER A 150 14.62 -31.70 -23.56
C SER A 150 14.57 -32.60 -22.31
N ILE A 151 13.62 -33.55 -22.24
CA ILE A 151 13.55 -34.51 -21.12
C ILE A 151 14.83 -35.38 -21.05
N ARG A 152 15.39 -35.77 -22.20
CA ARG A 152 16.64 -36.55 -22.26
C ARG A 152 17.87 -35.71 -21.87
N HIS A 153 17.90 -34.43 -22.26
CA HIS A 153 19.00 -33.50 -21.95
C HIS A 153 19.00 -33.00 -20.50
N VAL A 154 17.84 -32.86 -19.86
CA VAL A 154 17.74 -32.52 -18.41
C VAL A 154 18.41 -33.59 -17.54
N PHE A 155 18.45 -34.84 -17.98
CA PHE A 155 19.16 -35.94 -17.29
C PHE A 155 20.69 -35.91 -17.49
N LEU A 156 21.18 -35.08 -18.41
CA LEU A 156 22.57 -35.02 -18.88
C LEU A 156 23.17 -33.60 -18.73
N PHE A 157 22.95 -32.90 -17.62
CA PHE A 157 23.74 -31.78 -17.07
C PHE A 157 24.36 -30.71 -18.03
N LEU A 158 23.90 -30.55 -19.27
CA LEU A 158 24.53 -29.71 -20.30
C LEU A 158 23.50 -28.96 -21.14
N CYS A 159 23.55 -27.63 -21.00
CA CYS A 159 23.02 -26.59 -21.89
C CYS A 159 21.50 -26.51 -22.09
N SER A 160 20.82 -25.85 -21.14
CA SER A 160 20.07 -24.60 -21.36
C SER A 160 19.47 -24.16 -20.02
N SER A 161 19.64 -22.89 -19.64
CA SER A 161 18.99 -22.34 -18.44
C SER A 161 17.48 -22.44 -18.61
N ALA A 162 16.78 -23.05 -17.65
CA ALA A 162 15.33 -23.08 -17.64
C ALA A 162 14.78 -21.65 -17.83
N PRO A 163 13.73 -21.45 -18.65
CA PRO A 163 13.19 -20.13 -18.89
C PRO A 163 12.74 -19.53 -17.57
N THR A 164 13.05 -18.25 -17.39
CA THR A 164 12.68 -17.51 -16.19
C THR A 164 11.16 -17.44 -16.09
N VAL A 165 10.63 -18.01 -15.01
CA VAL A 165 9.22 -17.88 -14.63
C VAL A 165 9.12 -16.73 -13.64
N TYR A 166 8.29 -15.76 -13.95
CA TYR A 166 8.03 -14.59 -13.12
C TYR A 166 6.83 -14.83 -12.21
N SER A 167 6.71 -14.06 -11.13
CA SER A 167 5.57 -14.15 -10.20
C SER A 167 4.23 -13.80 -10.84
N ILE A 168 4.23 -13.10 -11.97
CA ILE A 168 3.05 -12.69 -12.74
C ILE A 168 2.63 -13.72 -13.79
N ASP A 169 3.43 -14.77 -14.03
CA ASP A 169 3.11 -15.79 -15.02
C ASP A 169 2.02 -16.75 -14.53
N HIS A 170 1.03 -17.01 -15.39
CA HIS A 170 -0.06 -17.93 -15.11
C HIS A 170 0.35 -19.36 -15.45
N VAL A 171 0.29 -20.28 -14.47
CA VAL A 171 0.73 -21.67 -14.61
C VAL A 171 -0.45 -22.63 -14.76
N TYR A 172 -0.36 -23.57 -15.71
CA TYR A 172 -1.32 -24.65 -15.90
C TYR A 172 -0.67 -26.04 -15.82
N PRO A 173 -1.21 -26.99 -15.02
CA PRO A 173 -2.03 -26.80 -13.80
C PRO A 173 -1.18 -26.34 -12.61
N ALA A 174 -1.79 -25.62 -11.66
CA ALA A 174 -1.09 -25.05 -10.49
C ALA A 174 -0.51 -26.08 -9.50
N THR A 175 -0.85 -27.37 -9.62
CA THR A 175 -0.70 -28.37 -8.54
C THR A 175 0.39 -29.42 -8.76
N LYS A 176 1.17 -29.37 -9.85
CA LYS A 176 2.17 -30.40 -10.15
C LYS A 176 3.57 -29.83 -10.36
N GLU A 177 4.56 -30.42 -9.68
CA GLU A 177 5.96 -30.24 -10.02
C GLU A 177 6.21 -30.87 -11.39
N HIS A 178 6.67 -30.06 -12.32
CA HIS A 178 6.95 -30.47 -13.70
C HIS A 178 8.40 -30.14 -14.03
N ASN A 179 9.09 -31.09 -14.65
CA ASN A 179 10.52 -30.96 -14.99
C ASN A 179 10.76 -30.10 -16.24
N VAL A 180 9.72 -29.83 -17.04
CA VAL A 180 9.83 -29.09 -18.30
C VAL A 180 8.89 -27.89 -18.30
N THR A 181 9.45 -26.70 -18.53
CA THR A 181 8.68 -25.45 -18.66
C THR A 181 8.45 -25.13 -20.14
N LEU A 182 7.18 -24.97 -20.51
CA LEU A 182 6.70 -24.58 -21.83
C LEU A 182 5.99 -23.23 -21.74
N ILE A 183 6.52 -22.24 -22.43
CA ILE A 183 5.94 -20.89 -22.51
C ILE A 183 5.43 -20.64 -23.91
N ILE A 184 4.14 -20.33 -24.07
CA ILE A 184 3.57 -19.93 -25.36
C ILE A 184 3.43 -18.42 -25.42
N TYR A 185 3.95 -17.84 -26.50
CA TYR A 185 3.74 -16.46 -26.89
C TYR A 185 2.80 -16.41 -28.09
N GLY A 186 1.74 -15.62 -27.99
CA GLY A 186 0.86 -15.38 -29.14
C GLY A 186 -0.32 -14.47 -28.83
N GLU A 187 -0.96 -14.00 -29.89
CA GLU A 187 -2.12 -13.13 -29.80
C GLU A 187 -3.37 -13.99 -29.56
N LEU A 188 -4.11 -13.66 -28.51
CA LEU A 188 -5.35 -14.35 -28.16
C LEU A 188 -6.36 -14.32 -29.31
N ALA A 189 -7.20 -15.34 -29.39
CA ALA A 189 -8.22 -15.54 -30.42
C ALA A 189 -7.71 -15.78 -31.87
N THR A 190 -6.40 -15.73 -32.13
CA THR A 190 -5.84 -16.04 -33.45
C THR A 190 -5.70 -17.56 -33.71
N ALA A 191 -5.70 -17.95 -35.01
CA ALA A 191 -5.52 -19.33 -35.45
C ALA A 191 -4.23 -20.00 -34.93
N PRO A 192 -3.04 -19.39 -35.10
CA PRO A 192 -1.79 -20.02 -34.67
C PRO A 192 -1.75 -20.23 -33.16
N TRP A 193 -2.15 -19.21 -32.38
CA TRP A 193 -2.24 -19.31 -30.92
C TRP A 193 -3.17 -20.45 -30.47
N ARG A 194 -4.37 -20.57 -31.08
CA ARG A 194 -5.34 -21.61 -30.70
C ARG A 194 -4.77 -23.02 -30.87
N LYS A 195 -4.05 -23.28 -31.97
CA LYS A 195 -3.41 -24.58 -32.22
C LYS A 195 -2.35 -24.90 -31.15
N PHE A 196 -1.50 -23.93 -30.82
CA PHE A 196 -0.50 -24.06 -29.77
C PHE A 196 -1.12 -24.29 -28.39
N HIS A 197 -2.15 -23.51 -28.05
CA HIS A 197 -2.84 -23.61 -26.76
C HIS A 197 -3.45 -25.00 -26.56
N LEU A 198 -4.16 -25.54 -27.55
CA LEU A 198 -4.78 -26.87 -27.46
C LEU A 198 -3.73 -27.98 -27.28
N ALA A 199 -2.62 -27.92 -28.03
CA ALA A 199 -1.53 -28.87 -27.91
C ALA A 199 -0.85 -28.80 -26.54
N ALA A 200 -0.50 -27.60 -26.07
CA ALA A 200 0.13 -27.40 -24.76
C ALA A 200 -0.78 -27.82 -23.61
N LYS A 201 -2.08 -27.53 -23.70
CA LYS A 201 -3.07 -27.95 -22.70
C LYS A 201 -3.18 -29.48 -22.62
N ALA A 202 -3.16 -30.18 -23.75
CA ALA A 202 -3.15 -31.64 -23.78
C ALA A 202 -1.86 -32.22 -23.16
N LEU A 203 -0.71 -31.65 -23.51
CA LEU A 203 0.60 -32.08 -22.98
C LEU A 203 0.72 -31.83 -21.47
N SER A 204 0.23 -30.68 -21.00
CA SER A 204 0.21 -30.34 -19.58
C SER A 204 -0.75 -31.25 -18.78
N ARG A 205 -1.95 -31.55 -19.30
CA ARG A 205 -2.86 -32.54 -18.69
C ARG A 205 -2.24 -33.93 -18.58
N SER A 206 -1.43 -34.33 -19.55
CA SER A 206 -0.66 -35.58 -19.52
C SER A 206 0.50 -35.58 -18.51
N GLY A 207 0.77 -34.44 -17.85
CA GLY A 207 1.78 -34.30 -16.82
C GLY A 207 3.20 -34.03 -17.32
N LYS A 208 3.38 -33.84 -18.63
CA LYS A 208 4.71 -33.75 -19.27
C LYS A 208 5.36 -32.37 -19.14
N VAL A 209 4.56 -31.30 -19.07
CA VAL A 209 5.04 -29.92 -19.12
C VAL A 209 4.27 -29.00 -18.18
N LYS A 210 4.97 -28.01 -17.62
CA LYS A 210 4.42 -26.81 -16.99
C LYS A 210 4.07 -25.83 -18.10
N TYR A 211 2.78 -25.55 -18.29
CA TYR A 211 2.32 -24.65 -19.35
C TYR A 211 2.14 -23.23 -18.81
N ILE A 212 2.72 -22.25 -19.50
CA ILE A 212 2.58 -20.82 -19.23
C ILE A 212 2.15 -20.12 -20.52
N LEU A 213 1.22 -19.17 -20.41
CA LEU A 213 0.76 -18.34 -21.52
C LEU A 213 1.21 -16.89 -21.29
N ARG A 214 1.88 -16.29 -22.29
CA ARG A 214 2.26 -14.88 -22.32
C ARG A 214 1.64 -14.19 -23.55
N HIS A 215 1.09 -13.00 -23.36
CA HIS A 215 0.51 -12.22 -24.44
C HIS A 215 1.61 -11.68 -25.36
N PHE A 216 1.46 -11.90 -26.67
CA PHE A 216 2.40 -11.39 -27.67
C PHE A 216 1.71 -11.11 -29.00
N VAL A 217 1.88 -9.92 -29.53
CA VAL A 217 1.39 -9.49 -30.83
C VAL A 217 2.60 -9.13 -31.70
N LYS A 218 2.74 -9.75 -32.86
CA LYS A 218 3.88 -9.47 -33.75
C LYS A 218 3.80 -8.07 -34.36
N ASP A 219 2.68 -7.78 -35.03
CA ASP A 219 2.47 -6.52 -35.74
C ASP A 219 1.71 -5.56 -34.82
N VAL A 220 2.48 -4.81 -34.02
CA VAL A 220 1.91 -3.87 -33.06
C VAL A 220 1.45 -2.60 -33.77
N ARG A 221 0.28 -2.08 -33.39
CA ARG A 221 -0.25 -0.81 -33.93
C ARG A 221 0.66 0.35 -33.53
N ASP A 222 0.84 1.32 -34.42
CA ASP A 222 1.63 2.54 -34.14
C ASP A 222 0.86 3.56 -33.29
N ASP A 223 -0.44 3.31 -33.07
CA ASP A 223 -1.32 4.15 -32.26
C ASP A 223 -0.92 4.09 -30.78
N LYS A 224 -0.53 5.23 -30.22
CA LYS A 224 -0.19 5.35 -28.79
C LYS A 224 -1.44 5.28 -27.93
N LEU A 225 -1.34 4.56 -26.82
CA LEU A 225 -2.45 4.40 -25.89
C LEU A 225 -2.84 5.75 -25.23
N LEU A 226 -4.12 6.08 -25.24
CA LEU A 226 -4.69 7.18 -24.46
C LEU A 226 -4.88 6.74 -23.01
N LEU A 227 -4.38 7.54 -22.07
CA LEU A 227 -4.49 7.29 -20.65
C LEU A 227 -5.67 8.05 -20.05
N SER A 228 -6.19 7.54 -18.94
CA SER A 228 -7.26 8.15 -18.14
C SER A 228 -6.88 8.10 -16.66
N GLY A 229 -7.65 8.77 -15.80
CA GLY A 229 -7.36 8.86 -14.36
C GLY A 229 -6.45 10.03 -13.95
N TYR A 230 -6.27 11.03 -14.83
CA TYR A 230 -5.55 12.27 -14.51
C TYR A 230 -6.49 13.47 -14.44
N GLY A 231 -6.12 14.46 -13.63
CA GLY A 231 -6.76 15.77 -13.58
C GLY A 231 -6.01 16.79 -14.43
N VAL A 232 -6.73 17.77 -14.98
CA VAL A 232 -6.14 18.91 -15.70
C VAL A 232 -6.53 20.17 -14.97
N GLU A 233 -5.53 20.94 -14.57
CA GLU A 233 -5.72 22.22 -13.90
C GLU A 233 -5.40 23.36 -14.87
N LEU A 234 -6.33 24.33 -14.96
CA LEU A 234 -6.10 25.60 -15.63
C LEU A 234 -5.89 26.69 -14.56
N ALA A 235 -4.67 26.76 -14.04
CA ALA A 235 -4.32 27.72 -13.01
C ALA A 235 -4.32 29.16 -13.56
N ILE A 236 -5.10 30.04 -12.92
CA ILE A 236 -5.15 31.46 -13.28
C ILE A 236 -3.93 32.15 -12.66
N LYS A 237 -2.96 32.53 -13.50
CA LYS A 237 -1.72 33.19 -13.05
C LYS A 237 -1.92 34.64 -12.57
N SER A 238 -2.90 35.35 -13.14
CA SER A 238 -3.23 36.71 -12.74
C SER A 238 -4.71 36.98 -13.00
N THR A 239 -5.45 37.33 -11.95
CA THR A 239 -6.84 37.79 -12.01
C THR A 239 -6.95 39.30 -12.28
N GLU A 240 -5.82 40.01 -12.32
CA GLU A 240 -5.74 41.43 -12.66
C GLU A 240 -5.31 41.57 -14.12
N TYR A 241 -6.26 41.78 -15.04
CA TYR A 241 -5.92 42.23 -16.39
C TYR A 241 -5.91 43.76 -16.45
N LYS A 242 -4.76 44.31 -16.86
CA LYS A 242 -4.62 45.70 -17.31
C LYS A 242 -5.50 45.88 -18.54
N ALA A 243 -6.51 46.74 -18.43
CA ALA A 243 -7.35 47.14 -19.55
C ALA A 243 -6.49 47.64 -20.72
N VAL A 244 -6.38 46.83 -21.77
CA VAL A 244 -6.02 47.31 -23.09
C VAL A 244 -7.34 47.52 -23.81
N ASP A 245 -7.48 48.70 -24.39
CA ASP A 245 -8.68 49.27 -25.00
C ASP A 245 -9.14 48.44 -26.22
N ASP A 246 -10.07 47.49 -26.01
CA ASP A 246 -10.62 46.59 -27.04
C ASP A 246 -11.82 47.18 -27.81
N SER A 247 -12.05 48.50 -27.69
CA SER A 247 -13.17 49.23 -28.31
C SER A 247 -13.24 49.10 -29.86
N ASN A 248 -12.16 48.69 -30.52
CA ASN A 248 -12.13 48.48 -31.97
C ASN A 248 -12.61 47.09 -32.45
N THR A 249 -12.75 46.10 -31.57
CA THR A 249 -13.21 44.74 -31.97
C THR A 249 -14.73 44.59 -32.02
N ILE A 250 -15.46 45.56 -31.43
CA ILE A 250 -16.93 45.60 -31.37
C ILE A 250 -17.53 45.87 -32.75
N ILE A 251 -16.83 46.62 -33.60
CA ILE A 251 -17.32 47.03 -34.93
C ILE A 251 -17.33 45.83 -35.91
N ASP A 252 -16.36 44.91 -35.79
CA ASP A 252 -16.25 43.77 -36.70
C ASP A 252 -17.21 42.62 -36.36
N LYS A 253 -17.60 42.45 -35.09
CA LYS A 253 -18.57 41.40 -34.68
C LYS A 253 -20.02 41.74 -35.05
N VAL A 254 -20.39 43.02 -35.03
CA VAL A 254 -21.73 43.51 -35.41
C VAL A 254 -22.06 43.23 -36.88
N ALA A 255 -21.04 43.08 -37.74
CA ALA A 255 -21.24 42.76 -39.16
C ALA A 255 -21.59 41.28 -39.42
N VAL A 256 -21.25 40.36 -38.52
CA VAL A 256 -21.40 38.90 -38.72
C VAL A 256 -22.76 38.38 -38.24
N GLU A 257 -23.39 39.04 -37.25
CA GLU A 257 -24.68 38.58 -36.67
C GLU A 257 -25.94 39.11 -37.39
N LYS A 258 -25.80 39.98 -38.40
CA LYS A 258 -26.96 40.48 -39.19
C LYS A 258 -27.63 39.42 -40.08
N THR A 259 -27.07 38.21 -40.16
CA THR A 259 -27.53 37.15 -41.07
C THR A 259 -28.25 35.97 -40.39
N SER A 260 -28.49 35.99 -39.08
CA SER A 260 -29.16 34.90 -38.36
C SER A 260 -30.32 35.39 -37.50
N GLU A 261 -31.46 35.73 -38.14
CA GLU A 261 -32.70 36.14 -37.46
C GLU A 261 -33.67 34.99 -37.10
N GLU A 262 -33.32 33.73 -37.38
CA GLU A 262 -34.15 32.59 -37.00
C GLU A 262 -33.39 31.75 -35.98
N TYR A 263 -33.70 31.87 -34.68
CA TYR A 263 -33.62 30.84 -33.62
C TYR A 263 -33.73 31.54 -32.25
N MET A 264 -34.95 31.71 -31.74
CA MET A 264 -35.18 32.08 -30.34
C MET A 264 -36.46 31.40 -29.86
N ASP A 265 -36.31 30.41 -28.97
CA ASP A 265 -37.25 30.09 -27.90
C ASP A 265 -36.69 28.91 -27.07
N SER A 266 -35.77 29.18 -26.14
CA SER A 266 -35.53 28.39 -24.90
C SER A 266 -34.19 28.74 -24.22
N GLU A 267 -33.99 29.98 -23.79
CA GLU A 267 -32.91 30.36 -22.87
C GLU A 267 -33.49 31.34 -21.83
N GLU A 268 -34.40 30.85 -20.98
CA GLU A 268 -34.78 31.53 -19.74
C GLU A 268 -33.73 31.21 -18.68
N ASP A 269 -32.67 32.03 -18.60
CA ASP A 269 -31.97 32.44 -17.36
C ASP A 269 -30.71 33.30 -17.62
N ASN A 270 -30.76 34.23 -18.59
CA ASN A 270 -29.72 35.26 -18.67
C ASN A 270 -29.98 36.34 -17.60
N PHE A 271 -29.33 36.20 -16.44
CA PHE A 271 -29.14 37.25 -15.43
C PHE A 271 -30.44 37.88 -14.87
N GLY A 272 -31.56 37.15 -14.89
CA GLY A 272 -32.85 37.63 -14.38
C GLY A 272 -33.61 38.58 -15.33
N PHE A 273 -33.19 38.71 -16.60
CA PHE A 273 -33.88 39.49 -17.61
C PHE A 273 -34.55 38.61 -18.66
N ASN A 274 -35.84 38.83 -18.91
CA ASN A 274 -36.54 38.19 -20.02
C ASN A 274 -36.37 39.02 -21.30
N PHE A 275 -35.37 38.64 -22.12
CA PHE A 275 -35.05 39.35 -23.36
C PHE A 275 -36.14 39.25 -24.43
N SER A 276 -36.97 38.20 -24.42
CA SER A 276 -38.11 38.09 -25.33
C SER A 276 -39.20 39.10 -24.96
N ALA A 277 -39.44 39.32 -23.66
CA ALA A 277 -40.34 40.37 -23.17
C ALA A 277 -39.80 41.79 -23.46
N LEU A 278 -38.49 42.02 -23.27
CA LEU A 278 -37.84 43.33 -23.54
C LEU A 278 -37.90 43.70 -25.03
N ARG A 279 -37.70 42.73 -25.93
CA ARG A 279 -37.85 42.95 -27.39
C ARG A 279 -39.27 43.32 -27.79
N ARG A 280 -40.29 42.74 -27.14
CA ARG A 280 -41.71 43.06 -27.41
C ARG A 280 -42.12 44.44 -26.87
N LEU A 281 -41.56 44.89 -25.76
CA LEU A 281 -41.92 46.16 -25.13
C LEU A 281 -41.22 47.37 -25.77
N HIS A 282 -40.03 47.17 -26.34
CA HIS A 282 -39.22 48.25 -26.90
C HIS A 282 -38.70 47.91 -28.31
N ASP A 283 -39.61 47.89 -29.29
CA ASP A 283 -39.31 47.55 -30.69
C ASP A 283 -38.27 48.46 -31.36
N GLY A 284 -38.16 49.73 -30.94
CA GLY A 284 -37.19 50.70 -31.47
C GLY A 284 -35.78 50.63 -30.90
N LEU A 285 -35.54 49.76 -29.90
CA LEU A 285 -34.28 49.66 -29.16
C LEU A 285 -33.59 48.30 -29.34
N LYS A 286 -33.95 47.53 -30.37
CA LYS A 286 -33.41 46.18 -30.62
C LYS A 286 -31.88 46.12 -30.66
N GLU A 287 -31.23 47.05 -31.36
CA GLU A 287 -29.77 47.12 -31.42
C GLU A 287 -29.15 47.38 -30.03
N SER A 288 -29.75 48.24 -29.22
CA SER A 288 -29.27 48.52 -27.85
C SER A 288 -29.54 47.37 -26.87
N ILE A 289 -30.62 46.60 -27.06
CA ILE A 289 -30.91 45.40 -26.27
C ILE A 289 -29.91 44.29 -26.63
N GLU A 290 -29.52 44.16 -27.90
CA GLU A 290 -28.51 43.20 -28.32
C GLU A 290 -27.10 43.63 -27.88
N GLN A 291 -26.77 44.92 -27.95
CA GLN A 291 -25.56 45.46 -27.33
C GLN A 291 -25.53 45.26 -25.81
N PHE A 292 -26.67 45.40 -25.13
CA PHE A 292 -26.77 45.11 -23.70
C PHE A 292 -26.60 43.63 -23.40
N ARG A 293 -27.16 42.74 -24.23
CA ARG A 293 -26.95 41.29 -24.14
C ARG A 293 -25.48 40.92 -24.37
N LEU A 294 -24.84 41.49 -25.39
CA LEU A 294 -23.41 41.33 -25.67
C LEU A 294 -22.55 41.88 -24.53
N HIS A 295 -22.91 43.02 -23.95
CA HIS A 295 -22.22 43.58 -22.77
C HIS A 295 -22.37 42.69 -21.52
N LEU A 296 -23.48 41.97 -21.37
CA LEU A 296 -23.65 40.98 -20.30
C LEU A 296 -22.82 39.72 -20.54
N LEU A 297 -22.67 39.30 -21.80
CA LEU A 297 -21.80 38.19 -22.19
C LEU A 297 -20.31 38.57 -22.08
N GLU A 298 -19.93 39.81 -22.34
CA GLU A 298 -18.57 40.33 -22.11
C GLU A 298 -18.26 40.50 -20.61
N ARG A 299 -19.27 40.66 -19.76
CA ARG A 299 -19.11 40.70 -18.29
C ARG A 299 -18.82 39.36 -17.63
N ASP A 300 -18.81 38.26 -18.38
CA ASP A 300 -18.28 36.97 -17.93
C ASP A 300 -16.74 36.96 -17.83
N GLU A 301 -16.06 38.09 -18.12
CA GLU A 301 -14.68 38.28 -17.73
C GLU A 301 -14.50 38.21 -16.19
N LEU A 302 -13.47 37.46 -15.77
CA LEU A 302 -13.08 37.17 -14.38
C LEU A 302 -12.92 38.46 -13.54
N THR A 303 -14.02 39.04 -13.07
CA THR A 303 -13.99 40.23 -12.20
C THR A 303 -13.60 39.82 -10.77
N PRO A 304 -12.63 40.53 -10.14
CA PRO A 304 -12.19 40.19 -8.80
C PRO A 304 -13.31 40.42 -7.77
N LEU A 305 -13.53 39.42 -6.91
CA LEU A 305 -14.50 39.49 -5.82
C LEU A 305 -13.96 40.36 -4.68
N LYS A 306 -14.87 41.05 -3.99
CA LYS A 306 -14.53 41.84 -2.80
C LYS A 306 -14.39 40.92 -1.58
N VAL A 307 -13.53 41.28 -0.62
CA VAL A 307 -13.19 40.44 0.55
C VAL A 307 -14.42 39.93 1.32
N TRP A 308 -15.44 40.78 1.52
CA TRP A 308 -16.66 40.37 2.23
C TRP A 308 -17.55 39.40 1.42
N GLN A 309 -17.45 39.41 0.09
CA GLN A 309 -18.20 38.47 -0.76
C GLN A 309 -17.59 37.06 -0.71
N VAL A 310 -16.31 36.95 -0.31
CA VAL A 310 -15.62 35.66 -0.20
C VAL A 310 -15.97 34.95 1.11
N GLN A 311 -16.25 35.70 2.18
CA GLN A 311 -16.52 35.13 3.51
C GLN A 311 -17.75 34.22 3.55
N GLU A 312 -18.82 34.56 2.83
CA GLU A 312 -20.07 33.77 2.81
C GLU A 312 -20.16 32.83 1.61
N LEU A 313 -19.15 32.80 0.75
CA LEU A 313 -19.21 32.11 -0.55
C LEU A 313 -19.39 30.59 -0.40
N SER A 314 -18.83 29.99 0.65
CA SER A 314 -18.99 28.57 0.96
C SER A 314 -20.45 28.21 1.25
N TYR A 315 -21.12 29.00 2.10
CA TYR A 315 -22.54 28.84 2.41
C TYR A 315 -23.42 29.06 1.18
N GLN A 316 -23.10 30.06 0.38
CA GLN A 316 -23.81 30.36 -0.86
C GLN A 316 -23.71 29.22 -1.88
N ALA A 317 -22.51 28.68 -2.08
CA ALA A 317 -22.26 27.54 -2.95
C ALA A 317 -23.01 26.28 -2.47
N ALA A 318 -22.90 25.96 -1.18
CA ALA A 318 -23.60 24.81 -0.59
C ALA A 318 -25.12 24.94 -0.75
N GLN A 319 -25.67 26.13 -0.51
CA GLN A 319 -27.10 26.37 -0.67
C GLN A 319 -27.54 26.23 -2.14
N ARG A 320 -26.71 26.61 -3.12
CA ARG A 320 -27.02 26.46 -4.56
C ARG A 320 -27.19 25.01 -4.94
N VAL A 321 -26.33 24.14 -4.41
CA VAL A 321 -26.35 22.69 -4.63
C VAL A 321 -27.59 22.08 -4.01
N ILE A 322 -27.92 22.44 -2.76
CA ILE A 322 -29.08 21.90 -2.05
C ILE A 322 -30.40 22.36 -2.68
N GLN A 323 -30.50 23.63 -3.09
CA GLN A 323 -31.70 24.16 -3.74
C GLN A 323 -32.03 23.51 -5.08
N ALA A 324 -31.03 22.96 -5.78
CA ALA A 324 -31.23 22.32 -7.06
C ALA A 324 -31.95 20.96 -6.99
N GLY A 325 -32.05 20.39 -5.79
CA GLY A 325 -32.67 19.08 -5.55
C GLY A 325 -31.74 17.90 -5.81
N PRO A 326 -32.10 16.69 -5.33
CA PRO A 326 -31.18 15.55 -5.22
C PRO A 326 -30.67 15.05 -6.58
N GLN A 327 -31.48 15.13 -7.64
CA GLN A 327 -31.09 14.64 -8.96
C GLN A 327 -30.05 15.52 -9.66
N LYS A 328 -30.07 16.84 -9.41
CA LYS A 328 -29.16 17.81 -10.06
C LYS A 328 -28.03 18.27 -9.14
N ALA A 329 -28.11 17.99 -7.84
CA ALA A 329 -27.12 18.42 -6.85
C ALA A 329 -25.70 18.01 -7.22
N LEU A 330 -25.46 16.74 -7.58
CA LEU A 330 -24.12 16.26 -7.95
C LEU A 330 -23.59 16.91 -9.23
N THR A 331 -24.45 17.11 -10.23
CA THR A 331 -24.07 17.78 -11.48
C THR A 331 -23.70 19.24 -11.24
N ILE A 332 -24.47 19.94 -10.41
CA ILE A 332 -24.19 21.35 -10.06
C ILE A 332 -22.97 21.46 -9.16
N LEU A 333 -22.75 20.51 -8.25
CA LEU A 333 -21.53 20.44 -7.46
C LEU A 333 -20.30 20.27 -8.36
N MET A 334 -20.40 19.37 -9.34
CA MET A 334 -19.33 19.12 -10.32
C MET A 334 -19.06 20.34 -11.21
N ASP A 335 -20.09 20.99 -11.74
CA ASP A 335 -19.93 22.18 -12.57
C ASP A 335 -19.39 23.37 -11.74
N SER A 336 -19.92 23.56 -10.53
CA SER A 336 -19.47 24.62 -9.62
C SER A 336 -18.03 24.42 -9.15
N SER A 337 -17.57 23.17 -8.99
CA SER A 337 -16.18 22.89 -8.59
C SER A 337 -15.20 22.99 -9.76
N GLN A 338 -15.57 22.48 -10.94
CA GLN A 338 -14.73 22.52 -12.14
C GLN A 338 -14.57 23.94 -12.71
N ASN A 339 -15.65 24.74 -12.66
CA ASN A 339 -15.70 26.09 -13.22
C ASN A 339 -15.81 27.18 -12.14
N PHE A 340 -15.30 26.91 -10.93
CA PHE A 340 -15.49 27.77 -9.77
C PHE A 340 -15.15 29.25 -10.01
N PRO A 341 -14.01 29.62 -10.63
CA PRO A 341 -13.68 31.04 -10.83
C PRO A 341 -14.70 31.81 -11.68
N LEU A 342 -15.39 31.13 -12.61
CA LEU A 342 -16.46 31.72 -13.43
C LEU A 342 -17.78 31.78 -12.64
N ALA A 343 -18.09 30.71 -11.90
CA ALA A 343 -19.31 30.62 -11.11
C ALA A 343 -19.32 31.54 -9.87
N ALA A 344 -18.15 31.89 -9.32
CA ALA A 344 -18.01 32.57 -8.04
C ALA A 344 -18.82 33.88 -7.93
N ARG A 345 -18.91 34.66 -9.01
CA ARG A 345 -19.72 35.88 -9.03
C ARG A 345 -21.21 35.59 -8.91
N SER A 346 -21.71 34.61 -9.67
CA SER A 346 -23.11 34.18 -9.62
C SER A 346 -23.47 33.64 -8.22
N LEU A 347 -22.57 32.83 -7.64
CA LEU A 347 -22.71 32.31 -6.29
C LEU A 347 -22.76 33.42 -5.23
N SER A 348 -21.94 34.47 -5.38
CA SER A 348 -21.91 35.60 -4.43
C SER A 348 -23.23 36.35 -4.27
N GLN A 349 -24.14 36.23 -5.25
CA GLN A 349 -25.45 36.90 -5.25
C GLN A 349 -26.54 36.06 -4.59
N GLN A 350 -26.24 34.83 -4.22
CA GLN A 350 -27.20 33.94 -3.62
C GLN A 350 -27.49 34.33 -2.17
N ILE A 351 -28.78 34.40 -1.84
CA ILE A 351 -29.24 34.74 -0.49
C ILE A 351 -29.16 33.51 0.40
N VAL A 352 -28.37 33.58 1.46
CA VAL A 352 -28.25 32.49 2.44
C VAL A 352 -29.40 32.54 3.45
N ARG A 353 -30.07 31.41 3.68
CA ARG A 353 -31.12 31.29 4.71
C ARG A 353 -30.50 31.07 6.08
N LYS A 354 -31.05 31.72 7.13
CA LYS A 354 -30.52 31.60 8.51
C LYS A 354 -30.72 30.21 9.10
N GLU A 355 -31.77 29.51 8.68
CA GLU A 355 -32.02 28.13 9.09
C GLU A 355 -30.90 27.20 8.60
N PHE A 356 -30.41 27.46 7.39
CA PHE A 356 -29.34 26.67 6.77
C PHE A 356 -27.98 26.86 7.47
N THR A 357 -27.66 28.10 7.84
CA THR A 357 -26.43 28.37 8.60
C THR A 357 -26.43 27.69 9.95
N TYR A 358 -27.57 27.66 10.65
CA TYR A 358 -27.69 27.01 11.95
C TYR A 358 -27.51 25.49 11.86
N GLU A 359 -28.08 24.87 10.82
CA GLU A 359 -27.90 23.43 10.54
C GLU A 359 -26.43 23.08 10.28
N ILE A 360 -25.72 23.88 9.47
CA ILE A 360 -24.29 23.64 9.19
C ILE A 360 -23.46 23.76 10.46
N THR A 361 -23.66 24.81 11.26
CA THR A 361 -22.89 24.99 12.50
C THR A 361 -23.11 23.87 13.50
N ALA A 362 -24.36 23.37 13.62
CA ALA A 362 -24.65 22.23 14.49
C ALA A 362 -23.94 20.94 14.02
N ASN A 363 -23.89 20.71 12.71
CA ASN A 363 -23.16 19.56 12.14
C ASN A 363 -21.64 19.71 12.33
N GLN A 364 -21.11 20.93 12.20
CA GLN A 364 -19.68 21.21 12.41
C GLN A 364 -19.27 20.95 13.87
N GLU A 365 -20.08 21.37 14.85
CA GLU A 365 -19.80 21.11 16.27
C GLU A 365 -19.68 19.60 16.55
N GLN A 366 -20.58 18.78 15.97
CA GLN A 366 -20.51 17.33 16.10
C GLN A 366 -19.30 16.72 15.39
N LEU A 367 -18.96 17.21 14.19
CA LEU A 367 -17.83 16.71 13.41
C LEU A 367 -16.47 17.07 14.04
N MET A 368 -16.38 18.20 14.74
CA MET A 368 -15.19 18.60 15.50
C MET A 368 -14.86 17.60 16.61
N GLU A 369 -15.86 16.97 17.25
CA GLU A 369 -15.62 15.90 18.23
C GLU A 369 -14.93 14.68 17.60
N TYR A 370 -15.16 14.44 16.30
CA TYR A 370 -14.52 13.38 15.51
C TYR A 370 -13.23 13.85 14.82
N GLY A 371 -12.75 15.06 15.11
CA GLY A 371 -11.48 15.59 14.60
C GLY A 371 -11.53 16.15 13.18
N ILE A 372 -12.72 16.43 12.63
CA ILE A 372 -12.87 17.07 11.31
C ILE A 372 -13.18 18.56 11.54
N SER A 373 -12.28 19.43 11.10
CA SER A 373 -12.43 20.89 11.24
C SER A 373 -13.03 21.54 9.99
N GLU A 374 -13.37 22.83 10.11
CA GLU A 374 -13.95 23.60 9.00
C GLU A 374 -12.98 23.69 7.82
N GLY A 375 -13.44 23.27 6.63
CA GLY A 375 -12.64 23.32 5.40
C GLY A 375 -11.80 22.07 5.14
N GLU A 376 -11.74 21.13 6.08
CA GLU A 376 -11.14 19.82 5.85
C GLU A 376 -12.11 18.90 5.10
N SER A 377 -11.57 18.10 4.19
CA SER A 377 -12.32 17.09 3.44
C SER A 377 -11.90 15.71 3.92
N ALA A 378 -12.86 14.92 4.40
CA ALA A 378 -12.64 13.54 4.78
C ALA A 378 -13.51 12.63 3.92
N LEU A 379 -12.88 11.66 3.26
CA LEU A 379 -13.58 10.63 2.50
C LEU A 379 -13.59 9.34 3.32
N PHE A 380 -14.79 8.79 3.53
CA PHE A 380 -14.95 7.49 4.17
C PHE A 380 -15.55 6.50 3.19
N ILE A 381 -14.89 5.35 3.02
CA ILE A 381 -15.41 4.23 2.23
C ILE A 381 -15.74 3.12 3.20
N ASN A 382 -17.03 2.88 3.41
CA ASN A 382 -17.54 1.91 4.39
C ASN A 382 -16.92 2.11 5.80
N GLY A 383 -16.60 3.38 6.11
CA GLY A 383 -16.06 3.83 7.38
C GLY A 383 -14.55 3.69 7.57
N MET A 384 -13.84 3.22 6.55
CA MET A 384 -12.39 3.44 6.45
C MET A 384 -12.14 4.88 6.01
N MET A 385 -11.38 5.64 6.80
CA MET A 385 -10.91 6.97 6.41
C MET A 385 -9.87 6.83 5.30
N VAL A 386 -10.08 7.53 4.20
CA VAL A 386 -9.20 7.56 3.03
C VAL A 386 -8.63 8.97 2.91
N ASP A 387 -7.30 9.05 2.84
CA ASP A 387 -6.61 10.30 2.58
C ASP A 387 -6.87 10.73 1.14
N VAL A 388 -7.54 11.88 0.98
CA VAL A 388 -7.96 12.41 -0.32
C VAL A 388 -6.76 12.88 -1.13
N ASP A 389 -5.70 13.36 -0.49
CA ASP A 389 -4.51 13.90 -1.18
C ASP A 389 -3.64 12.79 -1.77
N ALA A 390 -3.63 11.61 -1.11
CA ALA A 390 -2.90 10.43 -1.57
C ALA A 390 -3.74 9.51 -2.48
N LEU A 391 -5.05 9.74 -2.59
CA LEU A 391 -5.97 8.86 -3.28
C LEU A 391 -5.80 8.94 -4.81
N ASP A 392 -5.30 7.85 -5.37
CA ASP A 392 -5.29 7.62 -6.80
C ASP A 392 -6.53 6.84 -7.25
N VAL A 393 -7.02 7.08 -8.47
CA VAL A 393 -8.14 6.35 -9.07
C VAL A 393 -7.82 4.85 -9.18
N PHE A 394 -6.56 4.48 -9.37
CA PHE A 394 -6.12 3.09 -9.36
C PHE A 394 -6.18 2.47 -7.95
N GLN A 395 -5.80 3.21 -6.91
CA GLN A 395 -5.93 2.74 -5.53
C GLN A 395 -7.41 2.60 -5.14
N LEU A 396 -8.26 3.53 -5.58
CA LEU A 396 -9.70 3.45 -5.38
C LEU A 396 -10.28 2.19 -6.04
N LEU A 397 -9.85 1.86 -7.26
CA LEU A 397 -10.24 0.62 -7.93
C LEU A 397 -9.86 -0.62 -7.10
N ASP A 398 -8.64 -0.66 -6.56
CA ASP A 398 -8.18 -1.80 -5.74
C ASP A 398 -8.91 -1.87 -4.40
N MET A 399 -9.21 -0.74 -3.78
CA MET A 399 -10.02 -0.68 -2.55
C MET A 399 -11.46 -1.18 -2.81
N LEU A 400 -12.09 -0.76 -3.90
CA LEU A 400 -13.42 -1.24 -4.30
C LEU A 400 -13.42 -2.75 -4.59
N LYS A 401 -12.35 -3.29 -5.20
CA LYS A 401 -12.18 -4.72 -5.41
C LYS A 401 -12.10 -5.50 -4.09
N GLN A 402 -11.35 -4.99 -3.12
CA GLN A 402 -11.19 -5.63 -1.81
C GLN A 402 -12.51 -5.58 -1.02
N GLU A 403 -13.18 -4.44 -1.02
CA GLU A 403 -14.44 -4.27 -0.32
C GLU A 403 -15.56 -5.12 -0.93
N GLU A 404 -15.65 -5.22 -2.26
CA GLU A 404 -16.61 -6.12 -2.91
C GLU A 404 -16.35 -7.59 -2.55
N LYS A 405 -15.07 -8.00 -2.45
CA LYS A 405 -14.70 -9.36 -2.06
C LYS A 405 -15.11 -9.65 -0.61
N LEU A 406 -14.91 -8.70 0.29
CA LEU A 406 -15.30 -8.79 1.70
C LEU A 406 -16.83 -8.85 1.84
N ALA A 407 -17.55 -7.91 1.22
CA ALA A 407 -19.01 -7.86 1.24
C ALA A 407 -19.62 -9.14 0.65
N ASN A 408 -19.07 -9.66 -0.46
CA ASN A 408 -19.50 -10.92 -1.05
C ASN A 408 -19.19 -12.13 -0.13
N GLY A 409 -18.11 -12.06 0.66
CA GLY A 409 -17.78 -13.05 1.68
C GLY A 409 -18.87 -13.14 2.75
N PHE A 410 -19.26 -12.01 3.34
CA PHE A 410 -20.36 -11.93 4.30
C PHE A 410 -21.70 -12.34 3.70
N PHE A 411 -21.97 -11.90 2.46
CA PHE A 411 -23.18 -12.26 1.75
C PHE A 411 -23.33 -13.77 1.56
N ARG A 412 -22.24 -14.49 1.27
CA ARG A 412 -22.23 -15.96 1.18
C ARG A 412 -22.53 -16.65 2.52
N MET A 413 -22.19 -15.99 3.64
CA MET A 413 -22.53 -16.47 4.98
C MET A 413 -23.97 -16.13 5.40
N GLY A 414 -24.72 -15.43 4.55
CA GLY A 414 -26.10 -15.00 4.84
C GLY A 414 -26.20 -13.65 5.53
N ILE A 415 -25.08 -12.96 5.78
CA ILE A 415 -25.03 -11.64 6.39
C ILE A 415 -25.07 -10.60 5.26
N LYS A 416 -26.13 -9.80 5.21
CA LYS A 416 -26.33 -8.79 4.16
C LYS A 416 -25.74 -7.45 4.57
N ASN A 417 -26.54 -6.47 4.96
CA ASN A 417 -26.07 -5.11 5.24
C ASN A 417 -25.56 -4.91 6.67
N GLU A 418 -25.78 -5.89 7.55
CA GLU A 418 -25.41 -5.84 8.97
C GLU A 418 -23.89 -6.02 9.19
N TYR A 419 -23.14 -6.43 8.16
CA TYR A 419 -21.70 -6.66 8.31
C TYR A 419 -20.94 -5.38 8.69
N LEU A 420 -21.35 -4.21 8.16
CA LEU A 420 -20.68 -2.95 8.47
C LEU A 420 -20.82 -2.55 9.93
N SER A 421 -22.03 -2.68 10.50
CA SER A 421 -22.23 -2.41 11.93
C SER A 421 -21.45 -3.41 12.79
N MET A 422 -21.43 -4.69 12.41
CA MET A 422 -20.62 -5.70 13.13
C MET A 422 -19.12 -5.39 13.07
N LEU A 423 -18.62 -4.91 11.93
CA LEU A 423 -17.21 -4.53 11.78
C LEU A 423 -16.86 -3.27 12.57
N MET A 424 -17.79 -2.32 12.67
CA MET A 424 -17.60 -1.11 13.47
C MET A 424 -17.65 -1.37 14.97
N ASP A 425 -18.48 -2.32 15.40
CA ASP A 425 -18.58 -2.73 16.80
C ASP A 425 -17.37 -3.55 17.26
N LEU A 426 -16.60 -4.13 16.33
CA LEU A 426 -15.33 -4.78 16.64
C LEU A 426 -14.31 -3.71 17.01
N GLU A 427 -14.16 -3.46 18.31
CA GLU A 427 -13.08 -2.66 18.87
C GLU A 427 -11.74 -3.36 18.57
N LEU A 428 -11.19 -3.11 17.40
CA LEU A 428 -9.83 -3.48 17.02
C LEU A 428 -8.90 -2.65 17.90
N SER A 429 -8.62 -3.13 19.11
CA SER A 429 -7.60 -2.54 19.95
C SER A 429 -6.28 -2.56 19.17
N ASN A 430 -5.89 -1.41 18.61
CA ASN A 430 -4.64 -1.20 17.88
C ASN A 430 -3.38 -1.41 18.73
N GLU A 431 -3.53 -1.85 19.98
CA GLU A 431 -2.44 -2.43 20.71
C GLU A 431 -2.04 -3.71 20.00
N ARG A 432 -0.96 -3.67 19.20
CA ARG A 432 -0.10 -4.84 19.02
C ARG A 432 0.05 -5.43 20.41
N VAL A 433 -0.63 -6.55 20.68
CA VAL A 433 -0.61 -7.20 21.98
C VAL A 433 0.84 -7.64 22.15
N SER A 434 1.64 -6.78 22.76
CA SER A 434 3.01 -7.09 23.11
C SER A 434 2.91 -8.10 24.23
N TYR A 435 3.01 -9.38 23.86
CA TYR A 435 3.02 -10.46 24.82
C TYR A 435 4.27 -10.30 25.68
N ALA A 436 4.09 -10.35 26.99
CA ALA A 436 5.20 -10.41 27.92
C ALA A 436 5.61 -11.87 28.07
N LEU A 437 6.85 -12.18 27.73
CA LEU A 437 7.46 -13.48 27.97
C LEU A 437 7.89 -13.57 29.44
N ASP A 438 7.49 -14.65 30.11
CA ASP A 438 7.99 -14.96 31.44
C ASP A 438 9.43 -15.47 31.37
N PHE A 439 10.37 -14.62 31.74
CA PHE A 439 11.81 -14.90 31.74
C PHE A 439 12.32 -15.51 33.05
N ARG A 440 11.48 -15.66 34.08
CA ARG A 440 11.90 -16.21 35.39
C ARG A 440 12.51 -17.62 35.31
N PRO A 441 12.01 -18.55 34.46
CA PRO A 441 12.60 -19.87 34.30
C PRO A 441 14.06 -19.84 33.83
N ALA A 442 14.45 -18.79 33.09
CA ALA A 442 15.81 -18.61 32.59
C ALA A 442 16.84 -18.28 33.68
N SER A 443 16.39 -18.01 34.91
CA SER A 443 17.22 -17.57 36.04
C SER A 443 18.24 -16.48 35.67
N PRO A 444 17.79 -15.28 35.23
CA PRO A 444 18.69 -14.23 34.78
C PRO A 444 19.69 -13.80 35.85
N GLU A 445 20.93 -13.55 35.41
CA GLU A 445 21.97 -12.99 36.26
C GLU A 445 21.85 -11.47 36.34
N TYR A 446 21.45 -10.96 37.50
CA TYR A 446 21.25 -9.53 37.70
C TYR A 446 22.54 -8.79 38.06
N LEU A 447 22.81 -7.67 37.37
CA LEU A 447 23.94 -6.79 37.68
C LEU A 447 23.63 -5.87 38.87
N ASN A 448 22.39 -5.42 38.98
CA ASN A 448 21.92 -4.49 39.99
C ASN A 448 20.56 -4.91 40.56
N ASN A 449 20.25 -4.34 41.72
CA ASN A 449 18.95 -4.41 42.35
C ASN A 449 18.59 -3.06 42.98
N LEU A 450 17.62 -2.36 42.37
CA LEU A 450 17.22 -1.01 42.77
C LEU A 450 16.60 -0.95 44.17
N ASP A 451 16.03 -2.06 44.66
CA ASP A 451 15.41 -2.14 45.98
C ASP A 451 16.44 -2.28 47.13
N THR A 452 17.58 -2.93 46.88
CA THR A 452 18.50 -3.38 47.94
C THR A 452 19.87 -2.73 47.90
N ASP A 453 20.35 -2.32 46.72
CA ASP A 453 21.74 -1.92 46.57
C ASP A 453 22.03 -0.56 47.21
N LYS A 454 23.24 -0.42 47.77
CA LYS A 454 23.65 0.80 48.50
C LYS A 454 23.66 2.06 47.61
N GLN A 455 23.89 1.90 46.31
CA GLN A 455 23.95 3.00 45.34
C GLN A 455 22.63 3.74 45.23
N TYR A 456 21.49 3.02 45.28
CA TYR A 456 20.16 3.61 45.07
C TYR A 456 19.48 4.07 46.36
N ARG A 457 20.14 3.95 47.52
CA ARG A 457 19.54 4.26 48.84
C ARG A 457 19.11 5.71 49.02
N GLN A 458 19.66 6.63 48.22
CA GLN A 458 19.27 8.04 48.23
C GLN A 458 17.88 8.27 47.63
N TRP A 459 17.38 7.34 46.80
CA TRP A 459 16.10 7.48 46.14
C TRP A 459 14.96 6.93 47.00
N ALA A 460 13.76 7.48 46.82
CA ALA A 460 12.57 6.99 47.49
C ALA A 460 12.03 5.71 46.81
N ASN A 461 11.39 4.84 47.59
CA ASN A 461 11.01 3.48 47.20
C ASN A 461 9.49 3.26 47.07
N SER A 462 8.73 4.30 46.70
CA SER A 462 7.27 4.22 46.53
C SER A 462 6.87 4.24 45.07
N VAL A 463 5.88 3.41 44.70
CA VAL A 463 5.28 3.35 43.36
C VAL A 463 4.43 4.61 43.09
N GLY A 464 3.92 5.26 44.13
CA GLY A 464 3.16 6.51 44.01
C GLY A 464 3.94 7.67 43.37
N LEU A 465 5.28 7.59 43.36
CA LEU A 465 6.14 8.55 42.68
C LEU A 465 5.98 8.52 41.15
N LEU A 466 5.38 7.46 40.60
CA LEU A 466 4.98 7.40 39.19
C LEU A 466 3.85 8.38 38.84
N LEU A 467 3.11 8.92 39.81
CA LEU A 467 2.05 9.90 39.53
C LEU A 467 2.54 11.36 39.61
N GLN A 468 3.71 11.61 40.17
CA GLN A 468 4.23 12.98 40.27
C GLN A 468 4.65 13.51 38.89
N PRO A 469 4.42 14.80 38.59
CA PRO A 469 4.88 15.39 37.33
C PRO A 469 6.41 15.37 37.27
N TYR A 470 6.97 14.96 36.13
CA TYR A 470 8.40 14.93 35.86
C TYR A 470 8.66 15.38 34.42
N PHE A 471 9.86 15.88 34.12
CA PHE A 471 10.17 16.39 32.80
C PHE A 471 10.00 15.29 31.73
N PRO A 472 9.27 15.57 30.62
CA PRO A 472 9.12 14.62 29.53
C PRO A 472 10.47 14.17 28.97
N GLY A 473 10.65 12.86 28.77
CA GLY A 473 11.88 12.27 28.24
C GLY A 473 12.96 11.96 29.29
N MET A 474 12.76 12.33 30.57
CA MET A 474 13.68 11.94 31.65
C MET A 474 13.10 10.80 32.50
N LEU A 475 13.95 9.83 32.84
CA LEU A 475 13.58 8.75 33.76
C LEU A 475 13.60 9.24 35.21
N ARG A 476 12.62 8.75 35.99
CA ARG A 476 12.48 9.11 37.39
C ARG A 476 13.38 8.23 38.25
N PRO A 477 14.23 8.82 39.12
CA PRO A 477 15.05 8.04 40.03
C PRO A 477 14.17 7.46 41.16
N ILE A 478 13.74 6.21 40.99
CA ILE A 478 12.94 5.47 41.96
C ILE A 478 13.72 4.21 42.36
N ALA A 479 13.96 4.02 43.65
CA ALA A 479 14.60 2.81 44.19
C ALA A 479 13.60 1.65 44.28
N ARG A 480 13.01 1.28 43.13
CA ARG A 480 12.06 0.18 42.99
C ARG A 480 12.30 -0.48 41.63
N ASN A 481 12.27 -1.82 41.59
CA ASN A 481 12.43 -2.58 40.34
C ASN A 481 11.16 -2.51 39.45
N LEU A 482 10.94 -1.35 38.82
CA LEU A 482 9.81 -1.09 37.92
C LEU A 482 10.07 -1.60 36.49
N PHE A 483 11.31 -1.45 36.05
CA PHE A 483 11.76 -1.82 34.70
C PHE A 483 12.89 -2.84 34.83
N THR A 484 12.70 -4.02 34.23
CA THR A 484 13.69 -5.09 34.19
C THR A 484 14.06 -5.35 32.74
N LEU A 485 15.31 -5.09 32.38
CA LEU A 485 15.88 -5.28 31.05
C LEU A 485 16.76 -6.54 31.06
N ILE A 486 16.45 -7.49 30.17
CA ILE A 486 17.12 -8.79 30.14
C ILE A 486 17.74 -9.02 28.78
N PHE A 487 19.04 -9.28 28.79
CA PHE A 487 19.82 -9.58 27.61
C PHE A 487 19.92 -11.11 27.48
N VAL A 488 19.30 -11.66 26.43
CA VAL A 488 19.44 -13.08 26.05
C VAL A 488 20.48 -13.15 24.94
N VAL A 489 21.68 -13.60 25.30
CA VAL A 489 22.86 -13.46 24.44
C VAL A 489 23.67 -14.74 24.37
N ASP A 490 24.23 -15.01 23.20
CA ASP A 490 25.28 -16.01 23.03
C ASP A 490 26.63 -15.32 23.25
N PRO A 491 27.44 -15.77 24.23
CA PRO A 491 28.69 -15.12 24.56
C PRO A 491 29.77 -15.22 23.46
N SER A 492 29.59 -16.08 22.46
CA SER A 492 30.50 -16.20 21.31
C SER A 492 30.21 -15.18 20.19
N GLN A 493 29.00 -14.62 20.15
CA GLN A 493 28.56 -13.70 19.11
C GLN A 493 29.14 -12.29 19.29
N ARG A 494 29.32 -11.58 18.18
CA ARG A 494 29.92 -10.24 18.20
C ARG A 494 28.95 -9.18 18.69
N GLU A 495 27.69 -9.33 18.32
CA GLU A 495 26.60 -8.44 18.65
C GLU A 495 26.41 -8.35 20.18
N THR A 496 26.70 -9.45 20.89
CA THR A 496 26.73 -9.52 22.36
C THR A 496 27.68 -8.50 22.98
N ARG A 497 28.84 -8.23 22.36
CA ARG A 497 29.82 -7.23 22.86
C ARG A 497 29.17 -5.87 23.05
N ASN A 498 28.44 -5.40 22.03
CA ASN A 498 27.82 -4.07 22.06
C ASN A 498 26.75 -4.00 23.16
N LEU A 499 25.94 -5.04 23.28
CA LEU A 499 24.89 -5.13 24.31
C LEU A 499 25.45 -5.17 25.73
N LEU A 500 26.53 -5.92 25.96
CA LEU A 500 27.21 -5.96 27.25
C LEU A 500 27.85 -4.60 27.59
N GLN A 501 28.41 -3.89 26.61
CA GLN A 501 28.90 -2.52 26.81
C GLN A 501 27.78 -1.56 27.19
N TYR A 502 26.61 -1.64 26.55
CA TYR A 502 25.44 -0.84 26.95
C TYR A 502 24.97 -1.20 28.36
N ALA A 503 24.90 -2.48 28.72
CA ALA A 503 24.52 -2.90 30.06
C ALA A 503 25.45 -2.31 31.13
N LEU A 504 26.77 -2.34 30.91
CA LEU A 504 27.73 -1.74 31.84
C LEU A 504 27.64 -0.21 31.90
N ARG A 505 27.37 0.46 30.77
CA ARG A 505 27.13 1.92 30.74
C ARG A 505 25.87 2.28 31.51
N PHE A 506 24.77 1.54 31.32
CA PHE A 506 23.52 1.76 32.07
C PHE A 506 23.71 1.56 33.57
N TYR A 507 24.50 0.56 33.95
CA TYR A 507 24.90 0.35 35.34
C TYR A 507 25.73 1.52 35.88
N ALA A 508 26.76 1.96 35.14
CA ALA A 508 27.67 3.03 35.54
C ALA A 508 26.98 4.41 35.64
N HIS A 509 25.98 4.67 34.80
CA HIS A 509 25.17 5.89 34.81
C HIS A 509 24.01 5.87 35.81
N GLU A 510 23.88 4.80 36.61
CA GLU A 510 22.81 4.67 37.61
C GLU A 510 21.41 4.88 37.01
N ILE A 511 21.14 4.26 35.85
CA ILE A 511 19.80 4.32 35.24
C ILE A 511 18.81 3.51 36.12
N PRO A 512 17.57 3.98 36.35
CA PRO A 512 16.56 3.28 37.18
C PRO A 512 15.94 2.07 36.45
N VAL A 513 16.79 1.18 35.95
CA VAL A 513 16.44 -0.06 35.26
C VAL A 513 17.26 -1.20 35.88
N ARG A 514 16.59 -2.31 36.17
CA ARG A 514 17.22 -3.54 36.62
C ARG A 514 17.76 -4.32 35.42
N LEU A 515 19.05 -4.60 35.38
CA LEU A 515 19.73 -5.26 34.27
C LEU A 515 19.97 -6.73 34.61
N GLY A 516 19.57 -7.63 33.71
CA GLY A 516 19.78 -9.07 33.82
C GLY A 516 20.38 -9.66 32.54
N ILE A 517 21.19 -10.70 32.66
CA ILE A 517 21.79 -11.41 31.50
C ILE A 517 21.43 -12.89 31.59
N VAL A 518 21.05 -13.46 30.44
CA VAL A 518 20.85 -14.90 30.24
C VAL A 518 21.80 -15.32 29.13
N PHE A 519 22.77 -16.18 29.48
CA PHE A 519 23.69 -16.75 28.51
C PHE A 519 23.07 -17.96 27.84
N VAL A 520 23.10 -17.99 26.52
CA VAL A 520 22.72 -19.15 25.71
C VAL A 520 24.01 -19.74 25.13
N ALA A 521 24.31 -20.98 25.49
CA ALA A 521 25.42 -21.74 24.94
C ALA A 521 24.89 -23.06 24.35
N ASN A 522 25.75 -23.78 23.65
CA ASN A 522 25.43 -25.10 23.12
C ASN A 522 25.21 -26.10 24.27
N ASP A 523 24.16 -26.93 24.22
CA ASP A 523 23.70 -27.81 25.31
C ASP A 523 24.11 -29.29 25.13
N GLU A 524 24.90 -29.61 24.11
CA GLU A 524 25.36 -30.98 23.88
C GLU A 524 26.34 -31.44 24.97
N GLU A 525 26.04 -32.58 25.63
CA GLU A 525 26.83 -33.12 26.75
C GLU A 525 28.27 -33.52 26.35
N ASP A 526 28.48 -33.89 25.08
CA ASP A 526 29.78 -34.32 24.55
C ASP A 526 30.73 -33.14 24.24
N ILE A 527 30.20 -31.92 24.17
CA ILE A 527 30.96 -30.72 23.78
C ILE A 527 31.50 -30.03 25.04
N THR A 528 32.82 -29.85 25.09
CA THR A 528 33.51 -29.17 26.20
C THR A 528 33.92 -27.74 25.83
N GLY A 529 34.42 -26.97 26.81
CA GLY A 529 34.98 -25.63 26.57
C GLY A 529 36.24 -25.63 25.69
N PHE A 530 36.79 -26.80 25.34
CA PHE A 530 37.86 -26.92 24.35
C PHE A 530 37.33 -26.99 22.90
N ASP A 531 36.08 -27.43 22.74
CA ASP A 531 35.48 -27.73 21.44
C ASP A 531 34.61 -26.57 20.93
N ASP A 532 33.88 -25.91 21.84
CA ASP A 532 32.99 -24.79 21.51
C ASP A 532 33.34 -23.50 22.26
N ALA A 533 33.29 -22.39 21.52
CA ALA A 533 33.60 -21.06 21.98
C ALA A 533 32.54 -20.50 22.94
N SER A 534 31.26 -20.86 22.73
CA SER A 534 30.15 -20.41 23.59
C SER A 534 30.28 -20.97 25.02
N VAL A 535 30.59 -22.27 25.13
CA VAL A 535 30.84 -22.98 26.39
C VAL A 535 32.12 -22.48 27.06
N ALA A 536 33.19 -22.27 26.30
CA ALA A 536 34.44 -21.71 26.81
C ALA A 536 34.21 -20.34 27.49
N MET A 537 33.46 -19.45 26.84
CA MET A 537 33.19 -18.12 27.37
C MET A 537 32.29 -18.15 28.61
N LEU A 538 31.30 -19.04 28.66
CA LEU A 538 30.46 -19.23 29.84
C LEU A 538 31.28 -19.73 31.04
N ASN A 539 32.16 -20.70 30.84
CA ASN A 539 33.02 -21.24 31.90
C ASN A 539 34.01 -20.19 32.41
N LEU A 540 34.63 -19.43 31.50
CA LEU A 540 35.49 -18.30 31.86
C LEU A 540 34.73 -17.26 32.69
N TYR A 541 33.52 -16.92 32.28
CA TYR A 541 32.66 -15.98 33.00
C TYR A 541 32.36 -16.49 34.42
N ASN A 542 31.95 -17.75 34.56
CA ASN A 542 31.65 -18.36 35.85
C ASN A 542 32.88 -18.41 36.77
N PHE A 543 34.06 -18.72 36.22
CA PHE A 543 35.32 -18.69 36.98
C PHE A 543 35.64 -17.30 37.53
N VAL A 544 35.58 -16.27 36.68
CA VAL A 544 35.87 -14.89 37.10
C VAL A 544 34.81 -14.38 38.07
N LYS A 545 33.54 -14.76 37.87
CA LYS A 545 32.42 -14.39 38.75
C LYS A 545 32.65 -14.87 40.18
N VAL A 546 33.07 -16.13 40.37
CA VAL A 546 33.35 -16.69 41.71
C VAL A 546 34.49 -15.95 42.40
N ASN A 547 35.55 -15.59 41.65
CA ASN A 547 36.76 -15.01 42.23
C ASN A 547 36.70 -13.49 42.43
N SER A 548 36.05 -12.78 41.50
CA SER A 548 36.18 -11.33 41.32
C SER A 548 34.83 -10.59 41.22
N GLY A 549 33.71 -11.30 41.14
CA GLY A 549 32.36 -10.73 41.03
C GLY A 549 31.90 -10.45 39.59
N ILE A 550 30.61 -10.17 39.44
CA ILE A 550 29.90 -10.09 38.14
C ILE A 550 30.45 -8.97 37.24
N GLN A 551 30.70 -7.78 37.77
CA GLN A 551 31.17 -6.64 36.97
C GLN A 551 32.52 -6.91 36.28
N LYS A 552 33.47 -7.49 37.03
CA LYS A 552 34.78 -7.86 36.48
C LYS A 552 34.65 -8.99 35.48
N ALA A 553 33.77 -9.97 35.73
CA ALA A 553 33.51 -11.05 34.80
C ALA A 553 32.97 -10.54 33.44
N LEU A 554 32.05 -9.56 33.45
CA LEU A 554 31.54 -8.95 32.22
C LEU A 554 32.60 -8.12 31.49
N ASN A 555 33.45 -7.37 32.21
CA ASN A 555 34.56 -6.65 31.59
C ASN A 555 35.53 -7.61 30.90
N VAL A 556 35.86 -8.73 31.53
CA VAL A 556 36.72 -9.78 30.93
C VAL A 556 36.10 -10.34 29.65
N LEU A 557 34.79 -10.63 29.63
CA LEU A 557 34.12 -11.07 28.41
C LEU A 557 34.23 -10.03 27.29
N ILE A 558 34.06 -8.74 27.60
CA ILE A 558 34.19 -7.66 26.62
C ILE A 558 35.64 -7.53 26.13
N GLU A 559 36.64 -7.68 27.01
CA GLU A 559 38.06 -7.65 26.62
C GLU A 559 38.42 -8.79 25.67
N VAL A 560 37.95 -10.00 25.95
CA VAL A 560 38.15 -11.17 25.08
C VAL A 560 37.49 -10.94 23.71
N LEU A 561 36.28 -10.37 23.69
CA LEU A 561 35.56 -10.02 22.45
C LEU A 561 36.14 -8.79 21.73
N ASN A 562 36.84 -7.87 22.43
CA ASN A 562 37.52 -6.72 21.82
C ASN A 562 38.79 -7.14 21.08
N GLY A 563 39.47 -8.19 21.54
CA GLY A 563 40.78 -8.60 21.04
C GLY A 563 40.78 -9.17 19.61
N LYS A 564 39.63 -9.48 19.02
CA LYS A 564 39.54 -10.12 17.69
C LYS A 564 38.35 -9.63 16.86
N GLU A 565 38.61 -9.36 15.58
CA GLU A 565 37.59 -8.98 14.57
C GLU A 565 36.93 -10.18 13.88
N ASN A 566 37.43 -11.42 14.06
CA ASN A 566 36.90 -12.64 13.47
C ASN A 566 36.09 -13.50 14.47
N SER A 567 35.35 -14.51 13.99
CA SER A 567 34.60 -15.46 14.84
C SER A 567 35.52 -16.07 15.91
N LEU A 568 35.09 -16.05 17.17
CA LEU A 568 35.87 -16.52 18.31
C LEU A 568 36.15 -18.02 18.20
N SER A 569 37.40 -18.44 18.35
CA SER A 569 37.74 -19.86 18.49
C SER A 569 37.98 -20.22 19.96
N PRO A 570 37.70 -21.47 20.40
CA PRO A 570 37.98 -21.90 21.77
C PRO A 570 39.45 -21.70 22.18
N LYS A 571 40.38 -21.84 21.22
CA LYS A 571 41.82 -21.65 21.43
C LYS A 571 42.19 -20.23 21.83
N ASP A 572 41.45 -19.24 21.36
CA ASP A 572 41.68 -17.83 21.71
C ASP A 572 41.32 -17.56 23.18
N VAL A 573 40.21 -18.15 23.65
CA VAL A 573 39.76 -18.05 25.05
C VAL A 573 40.77 -18.72 25.98
N LEU A 574 41.28 -19.89 25.59
CA LEU A 574 42.31 -20.61 26.33
C LEU A 574 43.63 -19.84 26.40
N GLN A 575 44.05 -19.21 25.29
CA GLN A 575 45.26 -18.39 25.26
C GLN A 575 45.13 -17.18 26.20
N TYR A 576 43.99 -16.49 26.18
CA TYR A 576 43.73 -15.39 27.11
C TYR A 576 43.78 -15.87 28.58
N PHE A 577 43.12 -16.99 28.87
CA PHE A 577 43.11 -17.58 30.22
C PHE A 577 44.52 -17.94 30.72
N GLN A 578 45.36 -18.53 29.88
CA GLN A 578 46.74 -18.91 30.25
C GLN A 578 47.64 -17.69 30.53
N VAL A 579 47.39 -16.56 29.87
CA VAL A 579 48.16 -15.33 30.06
C VAL A 579 47.76 -14.64 31.37
N GLU A 580 46.47 -14.44 31.60
CA GLU A 580 45.96 -13.71 32.78
C GLU A 580 45.92 -14.59 34.05
N TYR A 581 45.66 -15.88 33.91
CA TYR A 581 45.45 -16.82 35.02
C TYR A 581 46.41 -18.01 34.98
N SER A 582 47.71 -17.74 34.78
CA SER A 582 48.78 -18.75 34.68
C SER A 582 48.93 -19.70 35.88
N ASN A 583 48.28 -19.41 37.01
CA ASN A 583 48.33 -20.20 38.24
C ASN A 583 47.27 -21.33 38.31
N TYR A 584 46.35 -21.41 37.36
CA TYR A 584 45.23 -22.37 37.36
C TYR A 584 45.33 -23.32 36.17
N ASP A 585 44.97 -24.60 36.37
CA ASP A 585 44.94 -25.59 35.28
C ASP A 585 43.71 -25.32 34.38
N PRO A 586 43.90 -25.12 33.06
CA PRO A 586 42.78 -24.99 32.12
C PRO A 586 41.80 -26.18 32.16
N ASN A 587 42.26 -27.38 32.51
CA ASN A 587 41.38 -28.55 32.56
C ASN A 587 40.33 -28.46 33.68
N ASP A 588 40.64 -27.77 34.79
CA ASP A 588 39.72 -27.59 35.91
C ASP A 588 38.57 -26.64 35.56
N VAL A 589 38.78 -25.73 34.59
CA VAL A 589 37.81 -24.71 34.18
C VAL A 589 37.04 -25.11 32.92
N PHE A 590 37.72 -25.68 31.92
CA PHE A 590 37.14 -25.98 30.60
C PHE A 590 36.79 -27.46 30.38
N GLY A 591 37.17 -28.36 31.30
CA GLY A 591 36.89 -29.79 31.20
C GLY A 591 35.42 -30.16 31.42
N GLY A 592 35.02 -31.36 30.97
CA GLY A 592 33.62 -31.83 31.03
C GLY A 592 33.07 -32.09 32.44
N ASN A 593 33.93 -32.15 33.47
CA ASN A 593 33.52 -32.25 34.89
C ASN A 593 33.77 -30.94 35.65
N SER A 594 33.88 -29.82 34.95
CA SER A 594 34.16 -28.51 35.54
C SER A 594 33.00 -28.04 36.43
N GLU A 595 33.31 -27.53 37.62
CA GLU A 595 32.33 -26.87 38.50
C GLU A 595 31.81 -25.55 37.90
N TYR A 596 32.42 -25.07 36.82
CA TYR A 596 32.11 -23.81 36.16
C TYR A 596 31.18 -23.95 34.94
N ASP A 597 30.78 -25.16 34.56
CA ASP A 597 29.77 -25.41 33.52
C ASP A 597 28.33 -25.37 34.08
N ASN A 598 28.00 -24.27 34.76
CA ASN A 598 26.69 -24.05 35.35
C ASN A 598 25.88 -23.06 34.50
N GLY A 599 24.61 -23.39 34.22
CA GLY A 599 23.65 -22.50 33.55
C GLY A 599 23.45 -22.73 32.06
N ARG A 600 24.28 -23.56 31.42
CA ARG A 600 24.22 -23.92 30.00
C ARG A 600 22.85 -24.44 29.55
N SER A 601 22.36 -25.47 30.23
CA SER A 601 21.08 -26.10 29.94
C SER A 601 19.87 -25.22 30.21
N ILE A 602 19.97 -24.31 31.20
CA ILE A 602 18.87 -23.41 31.58
C ILE A 602 18.64 -22.37 30.48
N GLY A 603 19.72 -21.72 30.02
CA GLY A 603 19.63 -20.70 28.97
C GLY A 603 19.18 -21.28 27.62
N HIS A 604 19.73 -22.42 27.22
CA HIS A 604 19.36 -23.08 25.97
C HIS A 604 17.91 -23.58 25.98
N LYS A 605 17.48 -24.21 27.09
CA LYS A 605 16.09 -24.63 27.27
C LYS A 605 15.13 -23.45 27.23
N PHE A 606 15.47 -22.33 27.88
CA PHE A 606 14.66 -21.13 27.83
C PHE A 606 14.51 -20.59 26.40
N LEU A 607 15.59 -20.54 25.61
CA LEU A 607 15.52 -20.08 24.22
C LEU A 607 14.59 -20.98 23.37
N ARG A 608 14.67 -22.30 23.58
CA ARG A 608 13.81 -23.28 22.91
C ARG A 608 12.35 -23.17 23.33
N ASP A 609 12.08 -23.09 24.63
CA ASP A 609 10.71 -23.04 25.18
C ASP A 609 10.03 -21.70 24.86
N SER A 610 10.80 -20.61 24.81
CA SER A 610 10.28 -19.26 24.52
C SER A 610 10.02 -19.00 23.03
N GLY A 611 10.59 -19.80 22.12
CA GLY A 611 10.42 -19.61 20.68
C GLY A 611 11.04 -18.32 20.13
N LEU A 612 11.99 -17.69 20.86
CA LEU A 612 12.66 -16.45 20.47
C LEU A 612 13.50 -16.58 19.19
N GLY A 613 13.75 -17.81 18.72
CA GLY A 613 14.46 -18.10 17.48
C GLY A 613 15.96 -17.92 17.64
N PHE A 614 16.45 -16.73 17.31
CA PHE A 614 17.88 -16.42 17.26
C PHE A 614 18.29 -15.42 18.34
N THR A 615 19.50 -15.57 18.86
CA THR A 615 20.17 -14.56 19.70
C THR A 615 20.95 -13.57 18.82
N PRO A 616 21.18 -12.33 19.29
CA PRO A 616 20.80 -11.79 20.59
C PRO A 616 19.38 -11.21 20.62
N LYS A 617 18.71 -11.30 21.78
CA LYS A 617 17.41 -10.67 22.05
C LYS A 617 17.44 -9.90 23.35
N VAL A 618 16.67 -8.81 23.42
CA VAL A 618 16.52 -8.01 24.64
C VAL A 618 15.06 -7.93 25.03
N LEU A 619 14.77 -8.20 26.30
CA LEU A 619 13.43 -8.18 26.87
C LEU A 619 13.31 -7.03 27.86
N LEU A 620 12.33 -6.14 27.71
CA LEU A 620 11.95 -5.16 28.72
C LEU A 620 10.66 -5.62 29.41
N ASN A 621 10.75 -5.99 30.68
CA ASN A 621 9.61 -6.48 31.46
C ASN A 621 8.88 -7.67 30.79
N GLY A 622 9.63 -8.47 30.03
CA GLY A 622 9.12 -9.60 29.23
C GLY A 622 8.74 -9.25 27.79
N ILE A 623 8.60 -7.96 27.44
CA ILE A 623 8.31 -7.54 26.07
C ILE A 623 9.60 -7.60 25.25
N ILE A 624 9.56 -8.27 24.10
CA ILE A 624 10.69 -8.38 23.17
C ILE A 624 10.88 -7.07 22.44
N LEU A 625 12.11 -6.55 22.41
CA LEU A 625 12.48 -5.39 21.61
C LEU A 625 12.76 -5.79 20.16
N ASP A 626 12.41 -4.92 19.21
CA ASP A 626 12.60 -5.15 17.78
C ASP A 626 14.10 -5.27 17.41
N ASP A 627 14.44 -6.20 16.52
CA ASP A 627 15.83 -6.51 16.11
C ASP A 627 16.56 -5.32 15.47
N SER A 628 15.81 -4.44 14.81
CA SER A 628 16.32 -3.19 14.23
C SER A 628 16.75 -2.18 15.29
N GLY A 629 16.19 -2.24 16.49
CA GLY A 629 16.55 -1.40 17.63
C GLY A 629 17.75 -1.95 18.43
N ILE A 630 18.07 -3.23 18.29
CA ILE A 630 19.15 -3.91 19.03
C ILE A 630 20.53 -3.70 18.37
N THR A 631 20.57 -3.51 17.05
CA THR A 631 21.81 -3.59 16.24
C THR A 631 22.47 -2.25 15.89
N GLY A 632 22.01 -1.11 16.45
CA GLY A 632 22.58 0.22 16.15
C GLY A 632 22.76 1.14 17.36
N ASP A 633 23.36 2.32 17.12
CA ASP A 633 23.57 3.39 18.12
C ASP A 633 22.27 3.89 18.78
N ARG A 634 21.11 3.49 18.25
CA ARG A 634 19.77 3.84 18.73
C ARG A 634 19.24 2.94 19.84
N PHE A 635 20.00 1.95 20.31
CA PHE A 635 19.55 1.04 21.37
C PHE A 635 19.04 1.79 22.62
N GLU A 636 19.74 2.84 23.04
CA GLU A 636 19.34 3.66 24.18
C GLU A 636 18.00 4.37 23.95
N GLU A 637 17.78 4.89 22.74
CA GLU A 637 16.52 5.53 22.34
C GLU A 637 15.36 4.54 22.33
N THR A 638 15.58 3.33 21.77
CA THR A 638 14.56 2.27 21.74
C THR A 638 14.16 1.84 23.15
N VAL A 639 15.13 1.63 24.05
CA VAL A 639 14.85 1.28 25.44
C VAL A 639 14.08 2.42 26.14
N MET A 640 14.46 3.68 25.91
CA MET A 640 13.77 4.83 26.49
C MET A 640 12.32 4.93 26.01
N MET A 641 12.07 4.79 24.71
CA MET A 641 10.72 4.83 24.14
C MET A 641 9.82 3.75 24.73
N GLU A 642 10.32 2.52 24.87
CA GLU A 642 9.52 1.42 25.42
C GLU A 642 9.30 1.59 26.93
N ILE A 643 10.27 2.13 27.67
CA ILE A 643 10.06 2.51 29.08
C ILE A 643 8.97 3.56 29.21
N MET A 644 8.94 4.60 28.35
CA MET A 644 7.89 5.61 28.36
C MET A 644 6.51 5.02 28.08
N ARG A 645 6.43 4.07 27.13
CA ARG A 645 5.20 3.33 26.82
C ARG A 645 4.73 2.46 27.99
N VAL A 646 5.62 1.74 28.66
CA VAL A 646 5.29 0.93 29.83
C VAL A 646 4.91 1.81 31.04
N THR A 647 5.54 2.98 31.16
CA THR A 647 5.27 3.92 32.25
C THR A 647 3.81 4.39 32.26
N SER A 648 3.21 4.69 31.10
CA SER A 648 1.81 5.11 31.03
C SER A 648 0.85 4.01 31.50
N ARG A 649 1.13 2.74 31.14
CA ARG A 649 0.38 1.56 31.62
C ARG A 649 0.51 1.40 33.14
N LEU A 650 1.72 1.52 33.68
CA LEU A 650 1.95 1.45 35.13
C LEU A 650 1.26 2.60 35.87
N GLN A 651 1.32 3.83 35.35
CA GLN A 651 0.62 4.98 35.92
C GLN A 651 -0.89 4.74 36.00
N LYS A 652 -1.52 4.24 34.93
CA LYS A 652 -2.93 3.88 34.93
C LYS A 652 -3.25 2.84 36.00
N ALA A 653 -2.44 1.79 36.13
CA ALA A 653 -2.62 0.76 37.15
C ALA A 653 -2.48 1.29 38.60
N VAL A 654 -1.59 2.26 38.83
CA VAL A 654 -1.42 2.92 40.13
C VAL A 654 -2.60 3.84 40.43
N MET A 655 -3.10 4.59 39.44
CA MET A 655 -4.30 5.43 39.57
C MET A 655 -5.54 4.60 39.92
N GLU A 656 -5.70 3.44 39.28
CA GLU A 656 -6.76 2.47 39.54
C GLU A 656 -6.56 1.67 40.85
N LYS A 657 -5.46 1.92 41.59
CA LYS A 657 -5.05 1.22 42.81
C LYS A 657 -4.87 -0.29 42.65
N ARG A 658 -4.60 -0.77 41.44
CA ARG A 658 -4.29 -2.18 41.15
C ARG A 658 -2.86 -2.55 41.56
N LEU A 659 -1.94 -1.59 41.55
CA LEU A 659 -0.54 -1.75 41.95
C LEU A 659 -0.26 -0.94 43.23
N ARG A 660 0.20 -1.63 44.29
CA ARG A 660 0.54 -1.01 45.59
C ARG A 660 2.02 -1.19 45.91
N ASP A 661 2.52 -0.40 46.87
CA ASP A 661 3.94 -0.42 47.29
C ASP A 661 4.40 -1.79 47.85
N GLN A 662 3.46 -2.59 48.39
CA GLN A 662 3.76 -3.93 48.91
C GLN A 662 3.91 -4.98 47.80
N ASP A 663 3.37 -4.72 46.62
CA ASP A 663 3.36 -5.69 45.53
C ASP A 663 4.73 -5.74 44.85
N ASN A 664 5.13 -6.93 44.41
CA ASN A 664 6.31 -7.08 43.56
C ASN A 664 5.91 -6.73 42.12
N VAL A 665 6.39 -5.58 41.65
CA VAL A 665 6.00 -4.99 40.36
C VAL A 665 6.31 -5.95 39.20
N MET A 666 7.45 -6.64 39.24
CA MET A 666 7.82 -7.62 38.22
C MET A 666 6.83 -8.79 38.14
N ASN A 667 6.44 -9.35 39.29
CA ASN A 667 5.44 -10.43 39.33
C ASN A 667 4.06 -9.95 38.88
N TRP A 668 3.71 -8.71 39.21
CA TRP A 668 2.45 -8.11 38.78
C TRP A 668 2.41 -7.95 37.26
N ILE A 669 3.48 -7.42 36.65
CA ILE A 669 3.57 -7.23 35.19
C ILE A 669 3.44 -8.58 34.47
N LEU A 670 4.15 -9.61 34.93
CA LEU A 670 4.11 -10.94 34.32
C LEU A 670 2.82 -11.73 34.61
N SER A 671 1.90 -11.18 35.42
CA SER A 671 0.59 -11.78 35.73
C SER A 671 -0.58 -11.13 34.99
N GLN A 672 -0.33 -10.02 34.30
CA GLN A 672 -1.27 -9.40 33.36
C GLN A 672 -1.24 -10.18 32.04
#